data_AF-A0AAE3LM65-F1
#
_entry.id   AF-A0AAE3LM65-F1
#
_cell.length_a   1.000
_cell.length_b   1.000
_cell.length_c   1.000
_cell.angle_alpha   90.00
_cell.angle_beta   90.00
_cell.angle_gamma   90.00
#
_symmetry.space_group_name_H-M   'P 1'
#
loop_
_entity.id
_entity.type
_entity.pdbx_description
1 polymer ?
#
loop_
_entity_poly.entity_id
_entity_poly.type
_entity_poly.pdbx_seq_one_letter_code
_entity_poly.pdbx_strand_id
1 'polypeptide(L)'
;MNILKKSFGKIPKETRTDEIFLPPSEAILENMMNGFFKLDRNWNILYVNKQLEYNIGKTRHEIIGKSVWKVFPAILDTKFEFFYRKAMVERREFFFEEYFEPTQEWLEVRVSPYQDGIIGYVTNITNQKKNEQLLEHVTLHDALTNLPNRSYFEKRISQLWEHSIANQKEFSLIYFDVDRFKNINDTFGHSLGDQLIKEISQRIVNVVDDKGFVARMGGDQFAVLMDDRLDKNAVQTLARSIIQSMENDPFCINQHEFFVTTSIGISFYPQHGQDVETIIKNADIALYSSKARGINNYTVFNPIMDIYSYKRFSLERELRVAINEKMLEVHYQPRVEPHSGRIVSAEALVRWKHPEWGMLLPGEFISIAEETGLIEPLTKYVLRTVCKQIQFFEAEGVPFVPVSVNIPARQFFSEEFTNDVIELLKETKAKAEWLEFEITESSLLENQAIVESAIKKLKSLGIKIAIDDFGIEYSSLAYLTKFQVDIIKIDRYFIRNIINSPSNVTVTKAIIHLAHELGLKTVAEGVETTEQLNFLKQQECDEIQGYIYSKPVPATEFLSLLNKKILLPNGGKKEVPVENRRKYFRVDFFFPLSAQMTIVKIKNKDMNLGNTEVLVEDIGIGGLRFLTHLSFAVTHEVILEFETIILGKKVIECGYIAWKQEIEENLFRYGIEFTSIESERNHLVPLLNRLALNMKKNPLVPDSQLVKTDRFAYIKRLN
;
A
#
# COMPACT_ATOMS: atom_id res chain seq x y z
N MET A 1 -16.95 -51.95 -37.71
CA MET A 1 -16.88 -53.16 -38.55
C MET A 1 -17.57 -54.28 -37.80
N ASN A 2 -18.81 -54.61 -38.22
CA ASN A 2 -19.49 -55.90 -38.02
C ASN A 2 -19.82 -56.35 -36.57
N ILE A 3 -21.03 -56.73 -36.13
CA ILE A 3 -22.27 -57.27 -36.71
C ILE A 3 -23.26 -57.31 -35.51
N LEU A 4 -24.32 -56.51 -35.42
CA LEU A 4 -25.74 -56.82 -35.75
C LEU A 4 -26.18 -58.30 -35.62
N LYS A 5 -27.01 -58.62 -34.60
CA LYS A 5 -28.06 -59.69 -34.55
C LYS A 5 -28.44 -59.88 -33.07
N LYS A 6 -29.66 -59.75 -32.56
CA LYS A 6 -31.02 -59.98 -33.05
C LYS A 6 -31.96 -59.26 -32.08
N SER A 7 -32.98 -58.56 -32.58
CA SER A 7 -34.34 -58.54 -32.00
C SER A 7 -35.23 -57.69 -32.92
N PHE A 8 -35.57 -58.23 -34.09
CA PHE A 8 -36.65 -57.70 -34.92
C PHE A 8 -37.95 -58.39 -34.50
N GLY A 9 -38.71 -57.71 -33.63
CA GLY A 9 -40.15 -57.93 -33.45
C GLY A 9 -40.91 -57.09 -34.49
N LYS A 10 -41.97 -57.69 -35.03
CA LYS A 10 -42.82 -57.23 -36.15
C LYS A 10 -43.16 -55.73 -36.12
N ILE A 11 -42.87 -55.03 -37.22
CA ILE A 11 -43.41 -53.70 -37.55
C ILE A 11 -44.76 -53.91 -38.28
N PRO A 12 -45.85 -53.18 -37.93
CA PRO A 12 -47.12 -53.27 -38.65
C PRO A 12 -46.98 -52.75 -40.08
N LYS A 13 -47.78 -53.31 -41.00
CA LYS A 13 -47.95 -52.74 -42.35
C LYS A 13 -48.59 -51.36 -42.24
N GLU A 14 -47.79 -50.31 -42.34
CA GLU A 14 -48.29 -48.98 -42.66
C GLU A 14 -48.40 -48.81 -44.18
N THR A 15 -49.59 -48.38 -44.57
CA THR A 15 -50.06 -48.00 -45.89
C THR A 15 -49.06 -47.10 -46.62
N ARG A 16 -48.71 -47.47 -47.86
CA ARG A 16 -48.04 -46.61 -48.83
C ARG A 16 -48.82 -45.31 -49.00
N THR A 17 -48.30 -44.21 -48.48
CA THR A 17 -48.59 -42.87 -48.98
C THR A 17 -47.58 -42.55 -50.07
N ASP A 18 -48.05 -42.10 -51.23
CA ASP A 18 -47.24 -41.75 -52.40
C ASP A 18 -46.10 -40.80 -52.01
N GLU A 19 -44.85 -41.28 -52.12
CA GLU A 19 -43.65 -40.45 -51.95
C GLU A 19 -43.55 -39.49 -53.13
N ILE A 20 -43.96 -38.25 -52.91
CA ILE A 20 -43.69 -37.14 -53.84
C ILE A 20 -42.19 -36.83 -53.74
N PHE A 21 -41.40 -37.35 -54.67
CA PHE A 21 -40.01 -36.95 -54.81
C PHE A 21 -39.95 -35.50 -55.29
N LEU A 22 -39.52 -34.59 -54.41
CA LEU A 22 -39.23 -33.20 -54.79
C LEU A 22 -38.11 -33.18 -55.85
N PRO A 23 -38.19 -32.30 -56.86
CA PRO A 23 -37.10 -32.14 -57.83
C PRO A 23 -35.77 -31.80 -57.12
N PRO A 24 -34.60 -32.21 -57.65
CA PRO A 24 -33.32 -32.11 -56.96
C PRO A 24 -32.98 -30.72 -56.43
N SER A 25 -33.38 -29.66 -57.15
CA SER A 25 -33.20 -28.26 -56.74
C SER A 25 -34.04 -27.86 -55.52
N GLU A 26 -35.25 -28.40 -55.38
CA GLU A 26 -36.13 -28.14 -54.24
C GLU A 26 -35.72 -28.96 -53.03
N ALA A 27 -35.28 -30.21 -53.22
CA ALA A 27 -34.72 -31.03 -52.16
C ALA A 27 -33.48 -30.39 -51.51
N ILE A 28 -32.65 -29.68 -52.29
CA ILE A 28 -31.50 -28.93 -51.76
C ILE A 28 -31.98 -27.74 -50.91
N LEU A 29 -32.93 -26.94 -51.41
CA LEU A 29 -33.45 -25.77 -50.69
C LEU A 29 -34.21 -26.15 -49.41
N GLU A 30 -34.93 -27.28 -49.42
CA GLU A 30 -35.65 -27.80 -48.25
C GLU A 30 -34.75 -28.27 -47.12
N ASN A 31 -33.56 -28.79 -47.45
CA ASN A 31 -32.61 -29.29 -46.45
C ASN A 31 -31.57 -28.23 -46.03
N MET A 32 -31.72 -26.98 -46.46
CA MET A 32 -30.86 -25.88 -45.99
C MET A 32 -31.13 -25.57 -44.51
N MET A 33 -30.05 -25.41 -43.75
CA MET A 33 -30.11 -24.99 -42.34
C MET A 33 -30.55 -23.54 -42.14
N ASN A 34 -30.50 -22.72 -43.20
CA ASN A 34 -30.95 -21.33 -43.17
C ASN A 34 -32.37 -21.23 -43.72
N GLY A 35 -33.15 -20.28 -43.21
CA GLY A 35 -34.45 -19.96 -43.79
C GLY A 35 -34.27 -19.41 -45.19
N PHE A 36 -35.02 -19.90 -46.16
CA PHE A 36 -34.97 -19.45 -47.54
C PHE A 36 -36.35 -18.96 -47.98
N PHE A 37 -36.40 -17.85 -48.70
CA PHE A 37 -37.63 -17.36 -49.32
C PHE A 37 -37.41 -16.88 -50.76
N LYS A 38 -38.50 -16.85 -51.51
CA LYS A 38 -38.55 -16.29 -52.87
C LYS A 38 -39.79 -15.41 -52.98
N LEU A 39 -39.61 -14.16 -53.43
CA LEU A 39 -40.69 -13.22 -53.69
C LEU A 39 -40.72 -12.82 -55.17
N ASP A 40 -41.92 -12.61 -55.72
CA ASP A 40 -42.09 -12.01 -57.05
C ASP A 40 -41.98 -10.47 -57.03
N ARG A 41 -42.07 -9.82 -58.21
CA ARG A 41 -42.08 -8.35 -58.34
C ARG A 41 -43.28 -7.65 -57.68
N ASN A 42 -44.34 -8.39 -57.38
CA ASN A 42 -45.53 -7.90 -56.68
C ASN A 42 -45.45 -8.17 -55.17
N TRP A 43 -44.28 -8.62 -54.66
CA TRP A 43 -44.02 -8.95 -53.27
C TRP A 43 -44.77 -10.17 -52.75
N ASN A 44 -45.28 -11.03 -53.64
CA ASN A 44 -45.93 -12.28 -53.22
C ASN A 44 -44.89 -13.34 -52.90
N ILE A 45 -45.12 -14.07 -51.81
CA ILE A 45 -44.28 -15.19 -51.39
C ILE A 45 -44.52 -16.36 -52.35
N LEU A 46 -43.52 -16.71 -53.15
CA LEU A 46 -43.58 -17.85 -54.08
C LEU A 46 -43.11 -19.15 -53.43
N TYR A 47 -42.16 -19.05 -52.51
CA TYR A 47 -41.58 -20.21 -51.86
C TYR A 47 -40.98 -19.83 -50.52
N VAL A 48 -41.09 -20.73 -49.55
CA VAL A 48 -40.32 -20.76 -48.31
C VAL A 48 -39.88 -22.20 -48.04
N ASN A 49 -38.70 -22.42 -47.45
CA ASN A 49 -38.30 -23.75 -47.01
C ASN A 49 -38.82 -24.06 -45.59
N LYS A 50 -38.72 -25.33 -45.19
CA LYS A 50 -39.16 -25.79 -43.86
C LYS A 50 -38.50 -25.05 -42.69
N GLN A 51 -37.23 -24.67 -42.84
CA GLN A 51 -36.54 -23.90 -41.80
C GLN A 51 -37.18 -22.52 -41.60
N LEU A 52 -37.56 -21.84 -42.69
CA LEU A 52 -38.21 -20.54 -42.57
C LEU A 52 -39.63 -20.69 -42.01
N GLU A 53 -40.38 -21.75 -42.35
CA GLU A 53 -41.67 -22.08 -41.71
C GLU A 53 -41.55 -22.21 -40.18
N TYR A 54 -40.48 -22.87 -39.72
CA TYR A 54 -40.16 -22.99 -38.29
C TYR A 54 -39.85 -21.62 -37.67
N ASN A 55 -38.96 -20.84 -38.30
CA ASN A 55 -38.53 -19.53 -37.77
C ASN A 55 -39.69 -18.53 -37.67
N ILE A 56 -40.64 -18.55 -38.62
CA ILE A 56 -41.75 -17.58 -38.69
C ILE A 56 -43.05 -18.06 -38.03
N GLY A 57 -43.11 -19.33 -37.60
CA GLY A 57 -44.30 -19.94 -36.99
C GLY A 57 -45.53 -20.00 -37.91
N LYS A 58 -45.35 -19.97 -39.24
CA LYS A 58 -46.44 -20.06 -40.24
C LYS A 58 -46.10 -21.11 -41.28
N THR A 59 -47.11 -21.87 -41.70
CA THR A 59 -46.94 -22.88 -42.74
C THR A 59 -46.97 -22.25 -44.14
N ARG A 60 -46.26 -22.85 -45.09
CA ARG A 60 -46.21 -22.44 -46.50
C ARG A 60 -47.60 -22.35 -47.12
N HIS A 61 -48.51 -23.24 -46.73
CA HIS A 61 -49.90 -23.25 -47.22
C HIS A 61 -50.66 -21.99 -46.80
N GLU A 62 -50.30 -21.38 -45.67
CA GLU A 62 -50.96 -20.17 -45.18
C GLU A 62 -50.41 -18.89 -45.82
N ILE A 63 -49.20 -18.92 -46.40
CA ILE A 63 -48.46 -17.71 -46.79
C ILE A 63 -48.10 -17.63 -48.28
N ILE A 64 -47.99 -18.76 -48.99
CA ILE A 64 -47.71 -18.76 -50.43
C ILE A 64 -48.81 -18.01 -51.19
N GLY A 65 -48.41 -17.19 -52.14
CA GLY A 65 -49.29 -16.34 -52.95
C GLY A 65 -49.80 -15.07 -52.26
N LYS A 66 -49.49 -14.87 -50.96
CA LYS A 66 -49.80 -13.63 -50.24
C LYS A 66 -48.61 -12.69 -50.27
N SER A 67 -48.89 -11.38 -50.20
CA SER A 67 -47.87 -10.35 -50.10
C SER A 67 -47.10 -10.44 -48.79
N VAL A 68 -45.76 -10.39 -48.84
CA VAL A 68 -44.88 -10.44 -47.67
C VAL A 68 -45.23 -9.37 -46.64
N TRP A 69 -45.63 -8.18 -47.10
CA TRP A 69 -46.02 -7.04 -46.25
C TRP A 69 -47.31 -7.31 -45.45
N LYS A 70 -48.23 -8.11 -45.99
CA LYS A 70 -49.47 -8.50 -45.30
C LYS A 70 -49.24 -9.65 -44.34
N VAL A 71 -48.36 -10.58 -44.71
CA VAL A 71 -48.04 -11.76 -43.89
C VAL A 71 -47.16 -11.37 -42.70
N PHE A 72 -46.24 -10.42 -42.90
CA PHE A 72 -45.29 -9.93 -41.91
C PHE A 72 -45.34 -8.40 -41.82
N PRO A 73 -46.40 -7.80 -41.25
CA PRO A 73 -46.47 -6.34 -41.12
C PRO A 73 -45.33 -5.77 -40.24
N ALA A 74 -44.76 -6.58 -39.34
CA ALA A 74 -43.64 -6.20 -38.48
C ALA A 74 -42.32 -5.90 -39.23
N ILE A 75 -42.22 -6.24 -40.51
CA ILE A 75 -41.03 -5.88 -41.33
C ILE A 75 -41.19 -4.52 -42.03
N LEU A 76 -42.36 -3.87 -41.94
CA LEU A 76 -42.56 -2.53 -42.47
C LEU A 76 -41.79 -1.50 -41.64
N ASP A 77 -41.27 -0.47 -42.29
CA ASP A 77 -40.44 0.59 -41.67
C ASP A 77 -39.15 0.08 -40.97
N THR A 78 -38.70 -1.12 -41.33
CA THR A 78 -37.45 -1.73 -40.83
C THR A 78 -36.39 -1.83 -41.94
N LYS A 79 -35.17 -2.29 -41.62
CA LYS A 79 -34.16 -2.56 -42.65
C LYS A 79 -34.61 -3.66 -43.62
N PHE A 80 -35.44 -4.61 -43.19
CA PHE A 80 -36.05 -5.62 -44.07
C PHE A 80 -36.76 -4.98 -45.27
N GLU A 81 -37.72 -4.07 -45.03
CA GLU A 81 -38.44 -3.38 -46.11
C GLU A 81 -37.48 -2.58 -46.99
N PHE A 82 -36.61 -1.79 -46.35
CA PHE A 82 -35.65 -0.94 -47.04
C PHE A 82 -34.77 -1.75 -48.01
N PHE A 83 -34.13 -2.82 -47.54
CA PHE A 83 -33.22 -3.62 -48.36
C PHE A 83 -33.94 -4.53 -49.34
N TYR A 84 -35.15 -5.00 -49.05
CA TYR A 84 -35.94 -5.78 -50.02
C TYR A 84 -36.32 -4.91 -51.23
N ARG A 85 -36.84 -3.70 -50.98
CA ARG A 85 -37.13 -2.71 -52.04
C ARG A 85 -35.88 -2.34 -52.82
N LYS A 86 -34.77 -2.09 -52.11
CA LYS A 86 -33.50 -1.72 -52.73
C LYS A 86 -32.92 -2.85 -53.60
N ALA A 87 -32.98 -4.10 -53.15
CA ALA A 87 -32.57 -5.28 -53.93
C ALA A 87 -33.38 -5.43 -55.21
N MET A 88 -34.70 -5.17 -55.14
CA MET A 88 -35.60 -5.28 -56.28
C MET A 88 -35.36 -4.17 -57.32
N VAL A 89 -35.11 -2.94 -56.90
CA VAL A 89 -34.88 -1.78 -57.77
C VAL A 89 -33.46 -1.77 -58.34
N GLU A 90 -32.45 -1.90 -57.48
CA GLU A 90 -31.05 -1.74 -57.87
C GLU A 90 -30.45 -3.00 -58.49
N ARG A 91 -31.17 -4.12 -58.44
CA ARG A 91 -30.74 -5.40 -59.03
C ARG A 91 -29.33 -5.81 -58.57
N ARG A 92 -29.05 -5.62 -57.28
CA ARG A 92 -27.85 -6.10 -56.60
C ARG A 92 -28.17 -6.80 -55.28
N GLU A 93 -27.22 -7.59 -54.82
CA GLU A 93 -27.29 -8.26 -53.53
C GLU A 93 -27.08 -7.28 -52.38
N PHE A 94 -27.81 -7.50 -51.29
CA PHE A 94 -27.65 -6.80 -50.02
C PHE A 94 -27.55 -7.76 -48.85
N PHE A 95 -26.83 -7.29 -47.83
CA PHE A 95 -26.60 -7.99 -46.57
C PHE A 95 -26.88 -7.04 -45.41
N PHE A 96 -27.64 -7.50 -44.43
CA PHE A 96 -27.91 -6.73 -43.21
C PHE A 96 -28.24 -7.64 -42.02
N GLU A 97 -28.00 -7.12 -40.82
CA GLU A 97 -28.44 -7.70 -39.56
C GLU A 97 -29.49 -6.81 -38.91
N GLU A 98 -30.57 -7.42 -38.43
CA GLU A 98 -31.65 -6.72 -37.73
C GLU A 98 -32.29 -7.61 -36.65
N TYR A 99 -32.67 -6.98 -35.54
CA TYR A 99 -33.42 -7.63 -34.48
C TYR A 99 -34.90 -7.70 -34.86
N PHE A 100 -35.44 -8.91 -34.96
CA PHE A 100 -36.83 -9.15 -35.29
C PHE A 100 -37.64 -9.38 -34.02
N GLU A 101 -38.32 -8.31 -33.58
CA GLU A 101 -39.07 -8.28 -32.32
C GLU A 101 -40.09 -9.43 -32.16
N PRO A 102 -40.88 -9.82 -33.19
CA PRO A 102 -41.92 -10.84 -33.01
C PRO A 102 -41.40 -12.22 -32.60
N THR A 103 -40.17 -12.58 -32.98
CA THR A 103 -39.52 -13.83 -32.56
C THR A 103 -38.42 -13.61 -31.52
N GLN A 104 -38.12 -12.35 -31.18
CA GLN A 104 -37.02 -11.95 -30.30
C GLN A 104 -35.65 -12.47 -30.74
N GLU A 105 -35.42 -12.49 -32.06
CA GLU A 105 -34.21 -13.04 -32.65
C GLU A 105 -33.41 -11.99 -33.42
N TRP A 106 -32.10 -12.10 -33.39
CA TRP A 106 -31.24 -11.42 -34.35
C TRP A 106 -31.17 -12.22 -35.64
N LEU A 107 -31.57 -11.59 -36.74
CA LEU A 107 -31.60 -12.19 -38.07
C LEU A 107 -30.53 -11.55 -38.95
N GLU A 108 -29.70 -12.41 -39.54
CA GLU A 108 -28.82 -12.06 -40.65
C GLU A 108 -29.57 -12.37 -41.95
N VAL A 109 -29.71 -11.37 -42.82
CA VAL A 109 -30.47 -11.49 -44.07
C VAL A 109 -29.61 -11.14 -45.25
N ARG A 110 -29.57 -12.05 -46.20
CA ARG A 110 -28.96 -11.87 -47.51
C ARG A 110 -30.04 -11.93 -48.57
N VAL A 111 -30.20 -10.87 -49.35
CA VAL A 111 -31.24 -10.76 -50.36
C VAL A 111 -30.63 -10.45 -51.72
N SER A 112 -31.00 -11.25 -52.72
CA SER A 112 -30.44 -11.19 -54.07
C SER A 112 -31.55 -11.16 -55.12
N PRO A 113 -31.43 -10.34 -56.17
CA PRO A 113 -32.39 -10.31 -57.25
C PRO A 113 -32.28 -11.56 -58.13
N TYR A 114 -33.40 -12.00 -58.69
CA TYR A 114 -33.44 -12.96 -59.80
C TYR A 114 -34.37 -12.44 -60.90
N GLN A 115 -34.53 -13.17 -62.01
CA GLN A 115 -35.29 -12.72 -63.20
C GLN A 115 -36.65 -12.07 -62.88
N ASP A 116 -37.43 -12.66 -61.97
CA ASP A 116 -38.83 -12.26 -61.69
C ASP A 116 -39.09 -11.79 -60.26
N GLY A 117 -38.04 -11.39 -59.52
CA GLY A 117 -38.19 -10.88 -58.16
C GLY A 117 -36.90 -10.94 -57.35
N ILE A 118 -37.01 -11.32 -56.07
CA ILE A 118 -35.88 -11.49 -55.15
C ILE A 118 -35.93 -12.85 -54.45
N ILE A 119 -34.77 -13.40 -54.15
CA ILE A 119 -34.59 -14.54 -53.25
C ILE A 119 -33.82 -14.06 -52.03
N GLY A 120 -34.02 -14.69 -50.88
CA GLY A 120 -33.23 -14.37 -49.71
C GLY A 120 -33.02 -15.53 -48.78
N TYR A 121 -31.95 -15.42 -48.01
CA TYR A 121 -31.57 -16.31 -46.93
C TYR A 121 -31.67 -15.55 -45.61
N VAL A 122 -32.20 -16.22 -44.60
CA VAL A 122 -32.37 -15.70 -43.25
C VAL A 122 -31.70 -16.68 -42.29
N THR A 123 -30.65 -16.24 -41.62
CA THR A 123 -29.92 -17.01 -40.61
C THR A 123 -30.24 -16.42 -39.24
N ASN A 124 -30.62 -17.26 -38.27
CA ASN A 124 -30.74 -16.82 -36.88
C ASN A 124 -29.34 -16.77 -36.25
N ILE A 125 -28.87 -15.55 -35.93
CA ILE A 125 -27.57 -15.29 -35.32
C ILE A 125 -27.68 -14.92 -33.83
N THR A 126 -28.84 -15.16 -33.20
CA THR A 126 -29.09 -14.81 -31.79
C THR A 126 -28.08 -15.45 -30.85
N ASN A 127 -27.78 -16.74 -31.02
CA ASN A 127 -26.78 -17.44 -30.20
C ASN A 127 -25.37 -16.90 -30.44
N GLN A 128 -25.06 -16.51 -31.68
CA GLN A 128 -23.77 -15.87 -31.99
C GLN A 128 -23.66 -14.52 -31.27
N LYS A 129 -24.67 -13.65 -31.37
CA LYS A 129 -24.70 -12.35 -30.65
C LYS A 129 -24.60 -12.53 -29.13
N LYS A 130 -25.33 -13.49 -28.56
CA LYS A 130 -25.23 -13.82 -27.12
C LYS A 130 -23.85 -14.31 -26.73
N ASN A 131 -23.23 -15.16 -27.55
CA ASN A 131 -21.88 -15.66 -27.30
C ASN A 131 -20.82 -14.57 -27.46
N GLU A 132 -20.96 -13.67 -28.44
CA GLU A 132 -20.09 -12.50 -28.62
C GLU A 132 -20.16 -11.58 -27.39
N GLN A 133 -21.37 -11.27 -26.91
CA GLN A 133 -21.57 -10.48 -25.69
C GLN A 133 -21.00 -11.18 -24.45
N LEU A 134 -21.22 -12.50 -24.32
CA LEU A 134 -20.67 -13.27 -23.21
C LEU A 134 -19.14 -13.33 -23.26
N LEU A 135 -18.54 -13.50 -24.44
CA LEU A 135 -17.10 -13.48 -24.64
C LEU A 135 -16.51 -12.12 -24.28
N GLU A 136 -17.13 -11.02 -24.72
CA GLU A 136 -16.72 -9.68 -24.35
C GLU A 136 -16.81 -9.49 -22.82
N HIS A 137 -17.92 -9.92 -22.22
CA HIS A 137 -18.14 -9.82 -20.78
C HIS A 137 -17.08 -10.60 -19.98
N VAL A 138 -16.85 -11.88 -20.32
CA VAL A 138 -15.88 -12.74 -19.63
C VAL A 138 -14.44 -12.26 -19.83
N THR A 139 -14.14 -11.59 -20.94
CA THR A 139 -12.81 -11.04 -21.20
C THR A 139 -12.56 -9.74 -20.42
N LEU A 140 -13.61 -8.99 -20.11
CA LEU A 140 -13.51 -7.66 -19.49
C LEU A 140 -13.95 -7.59 -18.02
N HIS A 141 -14.49 -8.68 -17.46
CA HIS A 141 -14.94 -8.73 -16.07
C HIS A 141 -14.24 -9.83 -15.27
N ASP A 142 -14.11 -9.61 -13.97
CA ASP A 142 -13.59 -10.56 -13.00
C ASP A 142 -14.64 -11.65 -12.75
N ALA A 143 -14.25 -12.91 -12.86
CA ALA A 143 -15.17 -14.04 -12.75
C ALA A 143 -15.77 -14.22 -11.34
N LEU A 144 -15.10 -13.72 -10.30
CA LEU A 144 -15.56 -13.86 -8.91
C LEU A 144 -16.55 -12.76 -8.54
N THR A 145 -16.25 -11.51 -8.87
CA THR A 145 -17.00 -10.34 -8.40
C THR A 145 -17.88 -9.70 -9.46
N ASN A 146 -17.73 -10.11 -10.72
CA ASN A 146 -18.39 -9.52 -11.89
C ASN A 146 -18.07 -8.03 -12.11
N LEU A 147 -17.10 -7.48 -11.38
CA LEU A 147 -16.58 -6.13 -11.62
C LEU A 147 -15.73 -6.12 -12.89
N PRO A 148 -15.57 -4.96 -13.55
CA PRO A 148 -14.52 -4.77 -14.54
C PRO A 148 -13.17 -5.29 -14.04
N ASN A 149 -12.48 -6.07 -14.87
CA ASN A 149 -11.16 -6.58 -14.55
C ASN A 149 -10.07 -5.57 -14.92
N ARG A 150 -8.81 -5.93 -14.64
CA ARG A 150 -7.63 -5.14 -14.98
C ARG A 150 -7.59 -4.69 -16.45
N SER A 151 -7.90 -5.56 -17.40
CA SER A 151 -7.88 -5.21 -18.83
C SER A 151 -8.93 -4.16 -19.19
N TYR A 152 -10.12 -4.23 -18.59
CA TYR A 152 -11.14 -3.20 -18.80
C TYR A 152 -10.76 -1.89 -18.11
N PHE A 153 -10.21 -1.95 -16.90
CA PHE A 153 -9.66 -0.77 -16.22
C PHE A 153 -8.60 -0.06 -17.07
N GLU A 154 -7.60 -0.78 -17.59
CA GLU A 154 -6.53 -0.23 -18.44
C GLU A 154 -7.11 0.43 -19.70
N LYS A 155 -8.08 -0.22 -20.37
CA LYS A 155 -8.78 0.37 -21.51
C LYS A 155 -9.53 1.65 -21.13
N ARG A 156 -10.19 1.67 -19.96
CA ARG A 156 -11.01 2.78 -19.49
C ARG A 156 -10.17 3.99 -19.10
N ILE A 157 -9.07 3.79 -18.36
CA ILE A 157 -8.17 4.88 -17.97
C ILE A 157 -7.44 5.48 -19.18
N SER A 158 -7.04 4.68 -20.17
CA SER A 158 -6.46 5.20 -21.42
C SER A 158 -7.44 6.08 -22.19
N GLN A 159 -8.71 5.66 -22.32
CA GLN A 159 -9.76 6.48 -22.92
C GLN A 159 -9.99 7.79 -22.16
N LEU A 160 -9.99 7.72 -20.82
CA LEU A 160 -10.16 8.90 -19.96
C LEU A 160 -8.98 9.87 -20.12
N TRP A 161 -7.76 9.36 -20.18
CA TRP A 161 -6.55 10.16 -20.39
C TRP A 161 -6.54 10.86 -21.76
N GLU A 162 -6.87 10.15 -22.85
CA GLU A 162 -6.99 10.74 -24.18
C GLU A 162 -8.04 11.86 -24.20
N HIS A 163 -9.20 11.62 -23.57
CA HIS A 163 -10.25 12.63 -23.43
C HIS A 163 -9.79 13.83 -22.60
N SER A 164 -9.07 13.59 -21.51
CA SER A 164 -8.53 14.62 -20.61
C SER A 164 -7.47 15.48 -21.29
N ILE A 165 -6.60 14.90 -22.12
CA ILE A 165 -5.64 15.66 -22.95
C ILE A 165 -6.40 16.57 -23.90
N ALA A 166 -7.36 16.04 -24.65
CA ALA A 166 -8.07 16.79 -25.67
C ALA A 166 -8.89 17.96 -25.09
N ASN A 167 -9.41 17.81 -23.87
CA ASN A 167 -10.33 18.78 -23.26
C ASN A 167 -9.75 19.52 -22.05
N GLN A 168 -8.45 19.34 -21.74
CA GLN A 168 -7.78 19.90 -20.56
C GLN A 168 -8.54 19.60 -19.25
N LYS A 169 -8.98 18.34 -19.10
CA LYS A 169 -9.72 17.87 -17.92
C LYS A 169 -8.82 17.08 -16.99
N GLU A 170 -9.09 17.18 -15.70
CA GLU A 170 -8.44 16.37 -14.65
C GLU A 170 -9.21 15.07 -14.43
N PHE A 171 -8.53 14.05 -13.90
CA PHE A 171 -9.18 12.86 -13.37
C PHE A 171 -8.38 12.35 -12.17
N SER A 172 -8.99 11.47 -11.38
CA SER A 172 -8.33 10.84 -10.23
C SER A 172 -8.42 9.33 -10.27
N LEU A 173 -7.39 8.70 -9.70
CA LEU A 173 -7.32 7.27 -9.48
C LEU A 173 -7.19 7.02 -7.97
N ILE A 174 -8.14 6.26 -7.44
CA ILE A 174 -8.06 5.67 -6.11
C ILE A 174 -7.69 4.20 -6.28
N TYR A 175 -6.60 3.76 -5.67
CA TYR A 175 -6.10 2.38 -5.70
C TYR A 175 -6.05 1.86 -4.28
N PHE A 176 -6.60 0.68 -3.99
CA PHE A 176 -6.68 0.22 -2.60
C PHE A 176 -6.69 -1.29 -2.46
N ASP A 177 -6.36 -1.73 -1.25
CA ASP A 177 -6.18 -3.12 -0.87
C ASP A 177 -6.85 -3.42 0.46
N VAL A 178 -7.36 -4.65 0.62
CA VAL A 178 -7.97 -5.12 1.87
C VAL A 178 -6.86 -5.55 2.83
N ASP A 179 -6.74 -4.86 3.97
CA ASP A 179 -5.63 -5.10 4.89
C ASP A 179 -5.72 -6.49 5.53
N ARG A 180 -4.56 -7.16 5.64
CA ARG A 180 -4.43 -8.48 6.28
C ARG A 180 -5.34 -9.56 5.68
N PHE A 181 -5.84 -9.40 4.45
CA PHE A 181 -6.70 -10.39 3.79
C PHE A 181 -6.03 -11.77 3.68
N LYS A 182 -4.71 -11.79 3.50
CA LYS A 182 -3.92 -13.04 3.55
C LYS A 182 -4.12 -13.81 4.87
N ASN A 183 -4.14 -13.14 6.02
CA ASN A 183 -4.35 -13.80 7.31
C ASN A 183 -5.74 -14.45 7.38
N ILE A 184 -6.75 -13.82 6.76
CA ILE A 184 -8.10 -14.38 6.67
C ILE A 184 -8.07 -15.66 5.83
N ASN A 185 -7.40 -15.64 4.67
CA ASN A 185 -7.24 -16.83 3.84
C ASN A 185 -6.48 -17.95 4.55
N ASP A 186 -5.39 -17.62 5.24
CA ASP A 186 -4.55 -18.60 5.94
C ASP A 186 -5.30 -19.23 7.13
N THR A 187 -6.23 -18.50 7.75
CA THR A 187 -7.00 -18.97 8.92
C THR A 187 -8.29 -19.68 8.55
N PHE A 188 -9.07 -19.15 7.60
CA PHE A 188 -10.42 -19.60 7.27
C PHE A 188 -10.54 -20.29 5.90
N GLY A 189 -9.47 -20.27 5.11
CA GLY A 189 -9.40 -20.88 3.79
C GLY A 189 -9.91 -19.98 2.66
N HIS A 190 -9.40 -20.23 1.45
CA HIS A 190 -9.69 -19.43 0.25
C HIS A 190 -11.18 -19.33 -0.11
N SER A 191 -11.98 -20.38 0.13
CA SER A 191 -13.41 -20.33 -0.19
C SER A 191 -14.16 -19.27 0.61
N LEU A 192 -13.76 -19.02 1.86
CA LEU A 192 -14.37 -18.00 2.70
C LEU A 192 -13.85 -16.61 2.33
N GLY A 193 -12.55 -16.50 2.03
CA GLY A 193 -11.97 -15.27 1.48
C GLY A 193 -12.64 -14.83 0.17
N ASP A 194 -12.97 -15.77 -0.71
CA ASP A 194 -13.69 -15.49 -1.96
C ASP A 194 -15.10 -14.93 -1.72
N GLN A 195 -15.81 -15.42 -0.71
CA GLN A 195 -17.11 -14.86 -0.30
C GLN A 195 -16.95 -13.45 0.26
N LEU A 196 -15.92 -13.22 1.06
CA LEU A 196 -15.61 -11.90 1.62
C LEU A 196 -15.30 -10.88 0.52
N ILE A 197 -14.53 -11.26 -0.48
CA ILE A 197 -14.23 -10.38 -1.62
C ILE A 197 -15.49 -10.01 -2.41
N LYS A 198 -16.46 -10.93 -2.56
CA LYS A 198 -17.75 -10.62 -3.20
C LYS A 198 -18.53 -9.55 -2.43
N GLU A 199 -18.64 -9.70 -1.12
CA GLU A 199 -19.35 -8.73 -0.27
C GLU A 199 -18.63 -7.37 -0.23
N ILE A 200 -17.30 -7.38 -0.14
CA ILE A 200 -16.47 -6.17 -0.24
C ILE A 200 -16.72 -5.46 -1.57
N SER A 201 -16.73 -6.21 -2.68
CA SER A 201 -16.97 -5.66 -4.02
C SER A 201 -18.32 -4.96 -4.11
N GLN A 202 -19.38 -5.59 -3.59
CA GLN A 202 -20.72 -5.01 -3.59
C GLN A 202 -20.78 -3.75 -2.72
N ARG A 203 -20.12 -3.76 -1.55
CA ARG A 203 -20.06 -2.60 -0.66
C ARG A 203 -19.33 -1.43 -1.31
N ILE A 204 -18.20 -1.67 -1.97
CA ILE A 204 -17.45 -0.64 -2.71
C ILE A 204 -18.33 -0.01 -3.79
N VAL A 205 -19.01 -0.84 -4.60
CA VAL A 205 -19.89 -0.34 -5.66
C VAL A 205 -20.98 0.56 -5.08
N ASN A 206 -21.59 0.17 -3.96
CA ASN A 206 -22.63 0.97 -3.32
C ASN A 206 -22.10 2.30 -2.75
N VAL A 207 -20.87 2.33 -2.24
CA VAL A 207 -20.25 3.56 -1.69
C VAL A 207 -19.82 4.52 -2.80
N VAL A 208 -19.27 3.98 -3.89
CA VAL A 208 -18.84 4.77 -5.06
C VAL A 208 -20.04 5.26 -5.86
N ASP A 209 -21.06 4.42 -6.04
CA ASP A 209 -22.30 4.72 -6.76
C ASP A 209 -22.03 5.31 -8.16
N ASP A 210 -22.65 6.43 -8.52
CA ASP A 210 -22.50 7.10 -9.82
C ASP A 210 -21.26 8.00 -9.93
N LYS A 211 -20.44 8.09 -8.86
CA LYS A 211 -19.30 9.01 -8.77
C LYS A 211 -18.05 8.49 -9.50
N GLY A 212 -17.99 7.21 -9.83
CA GLY A 212 -16.78 6.62 -10.38
C GLY A 212 -16.96 5.23 -10.99
N PHE A 213 -15.94 4.80 -11.72
CA PHE A 213 -15.83 3.47 -12.31
C PHE A 213 -15.01 2.58 -11.40
N VAL A 214 -15.59 1.47 -10.92
CA VAL A 214 -14.96 0.51 -10.01
C VAL A 214 -14.43 -0.68 -10.80
N ALA A 215 -13.22 -1.13 -10.50
CA ALA A 215 -12.62 -2.34 -11.06
C ALA A 215 -11.92 -3.18 -9.99
N ARG A 216 -11.85 -4.50 -10.21
CA ARG A 216 -11.00 -5.40 -9.44
C ARG A 216 -9.72 -5.70 -10.21
N MET A 217 -8.59 -5.45 -9.56
CA MET A 217 -7.27 -5.57 -10.18
C MET A 217 -6.69 -6.99 -10.02
N GLY A 218 -7.14 -7.72 -9.00
CA GLY A 218 -6.78 -9.09 -8.69
C GLY A 218 -6.57 -9.28 -7.18
N GLY A 219 -6.75 -10.49 -6.66
CA GLY A 219 -6.60 -10.76 -5.22
C GLY A 219 -7.55 -9.88 -4.39
N ASP A 220 -6.97 -9.12 -3.48
CA ASP A 220 -7.56 -8.14 -2.55
C ASP A 220 -7.55 -6.68 -3.08
N GLN A 221 -7.11 -6.46 -4.33
CA GLN A 221 -6.90 -5.12 -4.87
C GLN A 221 -8.05 -4.62 -5.74
N PHE A 222 -8.39 -3.34 -5.54
CA PHE A 222 -9.44 -2.61 -6.24
C PHE A 222 -8.97 -1.24 -6.72
N ALA A 223 -9.63 -0.73 -7.75
CA ALA A 223 -9.37 0.60 -8.29
C ALA A 223 -10.69 1.34 -8.57
N VAL A 224 -10.69 2.65 -8.34
CA VAL A 224 -11.79 3.56 -8.68
C VAL A 224 -11.25 4.72 -9.51
N LEU A 225 -11.81 4.88 -10.72
CA LEU A 225 -11.55 6.02 -11.59
C LEU A 225 -12.67 7.05 -11.45
N MET A 226 -12.31 8.30 -11.26
CA MET A 226 -13.28 9.41 -11.17
C MET A 226 -12.91 10.47 -12.21
N ASP A 227 -13.92 10.94 -12.94
CA ASP A 227 -13.78 11.99 -13.94
C ASP A 227 -13.77 13.40 -13.29
N ASP A 228 -13.70 14.43 -14.12
CA ASP A 228 -13.49 15.84 -13.78
C ASP A 228 -14.61 16.49 -12.94
N ARG A 229 -15.66 15.74 -12.59
CA ARG A 229 -16.86 16.27 -11.92
C ARG A 229 -16.65 16.59 -10.45
N LEU A 230 -15.53 16.16 -9.86
CA LEU A 230 -15.32 16.17 -8.41
C LEU A 230 -14.01 16.87 -8.03
N ASP A 231 -14.12 17.87 -7.15
CA ASP A 231 -12.97 18.52 -6.53
C ASP A 231 -12.11 17.51 -5.73
N LYS A 232 -10.82 17.81 -5.54
CA LYS A 232 -9.88 16.96 -4.79
C LYS A 232 -10.39 16.60 -3.39
N ASN A 233 -11.14 17.50 -2.75
CA ASN A 233 -11.79 17.24 -1.46
C ASN A 233 -12.86 16.14 -1.55
N ALA A 234 -13.59 16.04 -2.65
CA ALA A 234 -14.59 15.01 -2.85
C ALA A 234 -13.96 13.63 -3.06
N VAL A 235 -12.81 13.55 -3.75
CA VAL A 235 -12.04 12.30 -3.89
C VAL A 235 -11.55 11.81 -2.53
N GLN A 236 -11.01 12.71 -1.70
CA GLN A 236 -10.61 12.35 -0.33
C GLN A 236 -11.80 11.96 0.55
N THR A 237 -12.95 12.62 0.37
CA THR A 237 -14.18 12.27 1.08
C THR A 237 -14.68 10.88 0.69
N LEU A 238 -14.59 10.52 -0.60
CA LEU A 238 -14.92 9.17 -1.06
C LEU A 238 -13.97 8.13 -0.47
N ALA A 239 -12.66 8.39 -0.47
CA ALA A 239 -11.69 7.48 0.15
C ALA A 239 -12.00 7.24 1.64
N ARG A 240 -12.32 8.29 2.40
CA ARG A 240 -12.78 8.15 3.80
C ARG A 240 -14.08 7.36 3.92
N SER A 241 -15.01 7.56 3.00
CA SER A 241 -16.29 6.83 3.00
C SER A 241 -16.07 5.33 2.74
N ILE A 242 -15.17 4.98 1.82
CA ILE A 242 -14.77 3.59 1.57
C ILE A 242 -14.18 2.99 2.86
N ILE A 243 -13.19 3.65 3.48
CA ILE A 243 -12.56 3.20 4.72
C ILE A 243 -13.61 2.99 5.83
N GLN A 244 -14.45 3.99 6.08
CA GLN A 244 -15.48 3.92 7.12
C GLN A 244 -16.50 2.81 6.85
N SER A 245 -16.85 2.54 5.59
CA SER A 245 -17.77 1.44 5.25
C SER A 245 -17.18 0.06 5.51
N MET A 246 -15.85 -0.08 5.45
CA MET A 246 -15.16 -1.34 5.75
C MET A 246 -15.03 -1.55 7.25
N GLU A 247 -14.67 -0.49 7.98
CA GLU A 247 -14.39 -0.52 9.41
C GLU A 247 -15.65 -0.64 10.29
N ASN A 248 -16.70 0.13 9.99
CA ASN A 248 -17.83 0.30 10.91
C ASN A 248 -18.84 -0.85 10.85
N ASP A 249 -19.02 -1.46 9.67
CA ASP A 249 -20.03 -2.48 9.45
C ASP A 249 -19.36 -3.85 9.26
N PRO A 250 -19.68 -4.88 10.06
CA PRO A 250 -19.08 -6.20 9.87
C PRO A 250 -19.54 -6.83 8.54
N PHE A 251 -18.71 -7.74 8.03
CA PHE A 251 -19.07 -8.64 6.93
C PHE A 251 -19.56 -9.96 7.50
N CYS A 252 -20.87 -10.21 7.41
CA CYS A 252 -21.49 -11.43 7.91
C CYS A 252 -21.46 -12.52 6.84
N ILE A 253 -20.58 -13.50 7.00
CA ILE A 253 -20.39 -14.60 6.04
C ILE A 253 -20.60 -15.91 6.77
N ASN A 254 -21.66 -16.62 6.41
CA ASN A 254 -22.12 -17.82 7.10
C ASN A 254 -22.42 -17.53 8.60
N GLN A 255 -21.58 -18.03 9.51
CA GLN A 255 -21.71 -17.83 10.97
C GLN A 255 -20.62 -16.92 11.54
N HIS A 256 -19.81 -16.28 10.68
CA HIS A 256 -18.68 -15.45 11.10
C HIS A 256 -18.94 -13.98 10.77
N GLU A 257 -18.49 -13.11 11.65
CA GLU A 257 -18.45 -11.66 11.45
C GLU A 257 -16.99 -11.23 11.25
N PHE A 258 -16.71 -10.59 10.12
CA PHE A 258 -15.38 -10.07 9.82
C PHE A 258 -15.38 -8.56 9.89
N PHE A 259 -14.50 -8.00 10.72
CA PHE A 259 -14.10 -6.60 10.66
C PHE A 259 -12.84 -6.52 9.81
N VAL A 260 -12.92 -5.77 8.72
CA VAL A 260 -11.80 -5.60 7.78
C VAL A 260 -11.50 -4.12 7.64
N THR A 261 -10.22 -3.81 7.44
CA THR A 261 -9.78 -2.46 7.14
C THR A 261 -9.25 -2.40 5.72
N THR A 262 -9.10 -1.20 5.17
CA THR A 262 -8.50 -1.00 3.86
C THR A 262 -7.53 0.16 3.86
N SER A 263 -6.43 -0.02 3.15
CA SER A 263 -5.47 1.05 2.88
C SER A 263 -5.69 1.58 1.46
N ILE A 264 -5.61 2.90 1.28
CA ILE A 264 -5.91 3.57 0.02
C ILE A 264 -4.76 4.47 -0.44
N GLY A 265 -4.42 4.42 -1.72
CA GLY A 265 -3.56 5.35 -2.44
C GLY A 265 -4.33 6.17 -3.46
N ILE A 266 -4.03 7.47 -3.57
CA ILE A 266 -4.73 8.38 -4.48
C ILE A 266 -3.72 9.11 -5.38
N SER A 267 -3.98 9.15 -6.69
CA SER A 267 -3.25 10.00 -7.64
C SER A 267 -4.18 10.86 -8.49
N PHE A 268 -3.68 12.01 -8.95
CA PHE A 268 -4.42 12.98 -9.75
C PHE A 268 -3.69 13.24 -11.05
N TYR A 269 -4.40 13.17 -12.18
CA TYR A 269 -3.90 13.65 -13.46
C TYR A 269 -4.33 15.11 -13.66
N PRO A 270 -3.44 16.01 -14.13
CA PRO A 270 -2.04 15.78 -14.53
C PRO A 270 -1.01 16.00 -13.40
N GLN A 271 -1.46 16.32 -12.18
CA GLN A 271 -0.60 16.76 -11.08
C GLN A 271 0.46 15.70 -10.69
N HIS A 272 0.09 14.43 -10.70
CA HIS A 272 0.89 13.29 -10.24
C HIS A 272 1.37 12.42 -11.41
N GLY A 273 1.28 12.88 -12.65
CA GLY A 273 1.71 12.11 -13.82
C GLY A 273 1.13 12.67 -15.12
N GLN A 274 1.90 12.58 -16.20
CA GLN A 274 1.49 13.07 -17.54
C GLN A 274 1.00 11.94 -18.45
N ASP A 275 1.15 10.69 -18.04
CA ASP A 275 0.76 9.49 -18.75
C ASP A 275 0.10 8.47 -17.80
N VAL A 276 -0.63 7.50 -18.37
CA VAL A 276 -1.40 6.49 -17.64
C VAL A 276 -0.52 5.64 -16.72
N GLU A 277 0.66 5.24 -17.19
CA GLU A 277 1.56 4.36 -16.44
C GLU A 277 2.05 5.06 -15.17
N THR A 278 2.47 6.32 -15.29
CA THR A 278 2.89 7.15 -14.16
C THR A 278 1.76 7.35 -13.14
N ILE A 279 0.52 7.58 -13.59
CA ILE A 279 -0.64 7.76 -12.70
C ILE A 279 -0.94 6.49 -11.89
N ILE A 280 -0.93 5.31 -12.54
CA ILE A 280 -1.12 4.03 -11.87
C ILE A 280 0.00 3.76 -10.88
N LYS A 281 1.26 3.91 -11.31
CA LYS A 281 2.44 3.74 -10.47
C LYS A 281 2.38 4.62 -9.21
N ASN A 282 2.02 5.88 -9.37
CA ASN A 282 1.99 6.83 -8.27
C ASN A 282 0.82 6.59 -7.31
N ALA A 283 -0.32 6.07 -7.79
CA ALA A 283 -1.40 5.60 -6.92
C ALA A 283 -0.96 4.38 -6.07
N ASP A 284 -0.24 3.44 -6.67
CA ASP A 284 0.30 2.26 -5.97
C ASP A 284 1.35 2.63 -4.91
N ILE A 285 2.26 3.55 -5.25
CA ILE A 285 3.22 4.12 -4.29
C ILE A 285 2.50 4.79 -3.11
N ALA A 286 1.44 5.53 -3.38
CA ALA A 286 0.64 6.15 -2.32
C ALA A 286 -0.08 5.12 -1.45
N LEU A 287 -0.61 4.05 -2.04
CA LEU A 287 -1.25 2.94 -1.32
C LEU A 287 -0.26 2.29 -0.36
N TYR A 288 0.93 1.97 -0.86
CA TYR A 288 2.00 1.42 -0.05
C TYR A 288 2.42 2.39 1.08
N SER A 289 2.58 3.68 0.77
CA SER A 289 2.87 4.70 1.79
C SER A 289 1.76 4.78 2.85
N SER A 290 0.51 4.54 2.48
CA SER A 290 -0.59 4.48 3.43
C SER A 290 -0.36 3.36 4.44
N LYS A 291 -0.11 2.13 3.95
CA LYS A 291 0.18 0.97 4.81
C LYS A 291 1.37 1.20 5.75
N ALA A 292 2.43 1.84 5.26
CA ALA A 292 3.63 2.11 6.06
C ALA A 292 3.38 3.15 7.19
N ARG A 293 2.42 4.06 7.03
CA ARG A 293 2.03 5.06 8.05
C ARG A 293 1.00 4.52 9.05
N GLY A 294 0.48 3.32 8.80
CA GLY A 294 -0.60 2.68 9.53
C GLY A 294 -1.66 2.15 8.55
N ILE A 295 -2.13 0.92 8.78
CA ILE A 295 -3.26 0.36 8.02
C ILE A 295 -4.56 1.14 8.30
N ASN A 296 -5.61 0.93 7.51
CA ASN A 296 -6.90 1.63 7.65
C ASN A 296 -6.84 3.15 7.40
N ASN A 297 -6.09 3.61 6.39
CA ASN A 297 -5.99 5.03 6.07
C ASN A 297 -5.83 5.25 4.55
N TYR A 298 -5.97 6.51 4.12
CA TYR A 298 -5.66 6.93 2.76
C TYR A 298 -4.45 7.84 2.70
N THR A 299 -3.72 7.76 1.59
CA THR A 299 -2.59 8.64 1.29
C THR A 299 -2.72 9.16 -0.14
N VAL A 300 -2.58 10.47 -0.29
CA VAL A 300 -2.49 11.12 -1.61
C VAL A 300 -1.03 11.12 -2.04
N PHE A 301 -0.73 10.68 -3.25
CA PHE A 301 0.63 10.65 -3.77
C PHE A 301 1.33 11.99 -3.61
N ASN A 302 2.55 11.93 -3.12
CA ASN A 302 3.49 13.03 -3.06
C ASN A 302 4.82 12.52 -3.63
N PRO A 303 5.52 13.28 -4.49
CA PRO A 303 6.85 12.91 -4.99
C PRO A 303 7.87 12.45 -3.94
N ILE A 304 7.76 12.90 -2.68
CA ILE A 304 8.53 12.38 -1.54
C ILE A 304 8.47 10.85 -1.44
N MET A 305 7.35 10.25 -1.83
CA MET A 305 7.11 8.81 -1.75
C MET A 305 7.97 8.01 -2.74
N ASP A 306 8.42 8.60 -3.85
CA ASP A 306 9.38 7.95 -4.75
C ASP A 306 10.71 7.70 -4.03
N ILE A 307 11.16 8.66 -3.21
CA ILE A 307 12.39 8.54 -2.41
C ILE A 307 12.23 7.46 -1.35
N TYR A 308 11.09 7.41 -0.65
CA TYR A 308 10.84 6.37 0.35
C TYR A 308 10.72 4.97 -0.28
N SER A 309 10.07 4.86 -1.44
CA SER A 309 9.94 3.60 -2.18
C SER A 309 11.31 3.09 -2.65
N TYR A 310 12.13 3.98 -3.21
CA TYR A 310 13.49 3.64 -3.60
C TYR A 310 14.36 3.27 -2.39
N LYS A 311 14.26 4.04 -1.29
CA LYS A 311 14.95 3.73 -0.04
C LYS A 311 14.59 2.33 0.41
N ARG A 312 13.30 2.00 0.53
CA ARG A 312 12.85 0.66 0.93
C ARG A 312 13.38 -0.44 0.01
N PHE A 313 13.30 -0.27 -1.32
CA PHE A 313 13.87 -1.24 -2.26
C PHE A 313 15.38 -1.45 -2.03
N SER A 314 16.13 -0.37 -1.80
CA SER A 314 17.55 -0.44 -1.46
C SER A 314 17.78 -1.19 -0.14
N LEU A 315 17.00 -0.88 0.90
CA LEU A 315 17.06 -1.55 2.20
C LEU A 315 16.73 -3.04 2.10
N GLU A 316 15.69 -3.42 1.37
CA GLU A 316 15.29 -4.83 1.21
C GLU A 316 16.42 -5.67 0.59
N ARG A 317 17.03 -5.13 -0.47
CA ARG A 317 18.15 -5.78 -1.16
C ARG A 317 19.39 -5.87 -0.29
N GLU A 318 19.71 -4.82 0.46
CA GLU A 318 20.95 -4.71 1.23
C GLU A 318 20.85 -5.32 2.63
N LEU A 319 19.65 -5.50 3.22
CA LEU A 319 19.49 -6.00 4.60
C LEU A 319 20.07 -7.41 4.76
N ARG A 320 19.84 -8.30 3.77
CA ARG A 320 20.44 -9.64 3.76
C ARG A 320 21.97 -9.61 3.75
N VAL A 321 22.55 -8.63 3.05
CA VAL A 321 24.00 -8.43 3.01
C VAL A 321 24.48 -7.86 4.34
N ALA A 322 23.78 -6.86 4.89
CA ALA A 322 24.11 -6.18 6.13
C ALA A 322 24.20 -7.13 7.33
N ILE A 323 23.28 -8.10 7.43
CA ILE A 323 23.29 -9.15 8.47
C ILE A 323 24.58 -9.98 8.41
N ASN A 324 25.11 -10.23 7.21
CA ASN A 324 26.31 -11.05 7.00
C ASN A 324 27.63 -10.25 7.01
N GLU A 325 27.62 -8.99 6.57
CA GLU A 325 28.82 -8.18 6.30
C GLU A 325 29.16 -7.14 7.39
N LYS A 326 28.71 -7.34 8.64
CA LYS A 326 29.01 -6.47 9.79
C LYS A 326 28.61 -4.99 9.61
N MET A 327 27.57 -4.72 8.84
CA MET A 327 27.00 -3.35 8.71
C MET A 327 26.03 -3.02 9.84
N LEU A 328 25.65 -4.02 10.62
CA LEU A 328 24.84 -3.86 11.83
C LEU A 328 25.73 -3.58 13.04
N GLU A 329 25.16 -2.88 14.00
CA GLU A 329 25.70 -2.75 15.35
C GLU A 329 24.58 -2.72 16.39
N VAL A 330 24.93 -2.91 17.66
CA VAL A 330 23.97 -2.85 18.77
C VAL A 330 24.32 -1.65 19.64
N HIS A 331 23.36 -0.75 19.80
CA HIS A 331 23.40 0.33 20.78
C HIS A 331 22.68 -0.10 22.05
N TYR A 332 23.02 0.52 23.16
CA TYR A 332 22.49 0.20 24.48
C TYR A 332 21.86 1.45 25.08
N GLN A 333 20.61 1.36 25.50
CA GLN A 333 19.95 2.43 26.24
C GLN A 333 19.80 2.04 27.72
N PRO A 334 20.39 2.79 28.67
CA PRO A 334 20.26 2.49 30.08
C PRO A 334 18.82 2.68 30.57
N ARG A 335 18.35 1.75 31.39
CA ARG A 335 17.19 1.92 32.27
C ARG A 335 17.67 2.28 33.66
N VAL A 336 16.97 3.21 34.28
CA VAL A 336 17.41 3.87 35.50
C VAL A 336 16.35 3.72 36.57
N GLU A 337 16.75 3.48 37.81
CA GLU A 337 15.83 3.57 38.95
C GLU A 337 15.54 5.07 39.22
N PRO A 338 14.27 5.51 39.19
CA PRO A 338 13.95 6.94 39.22
C PRO A 338 14.53 7.68 40.43
N HIS A 339 14.47 7.06 41.61
CA HIS A 339 14.82 7.70 42.89
C HIS A 339 16.33 7.90 43.04
N SER A 340 17.14 6.85 42.87
CA SER A 340 18.59 6.95 43.02
C SER A 340 19.32 7.43 41.76
N GLY A 341 18.72 7.33 40.58
CA GLY A 341 19.40 7.56 39.31
C GLY A 341 20.37 6.45 38.93
N ARG A 342 20.35 5.30 39.62
CA ARG A 342 21.23 4.16 39.35
C ARG A 342 20.79 3.42 38.09
N ILE A 343 21.75 3.03 37.25
CA ILE A 343 21.50 2.11 36.12
C ILE A 343 21.17 0.73 36.67
N VAL A 344 20.03 0.17 36.25
CA VAL A 344 19.49 -1.10 36.76
C VAL A 344 19.44 -2.20 35.71
N SER A 345 19.19 -1.83 34.47
CA SER A 345 19.11 -2.69 33.29
C SER A 345 19.39 -1.83 32.06
N ALA A 346 19.43 -2.42 30.86
CA ALA A 346 19.58 -1.68 29.61
C ALA A 346 18.93 -2.42 28.45
N GLU A 347 18.47 -1.68 27.44
CA GLU A 347 17.92 -2.28 26.23
C GLU A 347 18.93 -2.29 25.10
N ALA A 348 19.09 -3.45 24.46
CA ALA A 348 19.88 -3.62 23.24
C ALA A 348 19.04 -3.28 22.02
N LEU A 349 19.44 -2.23 21.31
CA LEU A 349 18.75 -1.69 20.17
C LEU A 349 19.63 -1.80 18.93
N VAL A 350 19.21 -2.61 17.97
CA VAL A 350 19.94 -2.79 16.72
C VAL A 350 19.98 -1.50 15.91
N ARG A 351 21.09 -1.25 15.24
CA ARG A 351 21.32 -0.13 14.34
C ARG A 351 21.95 -0.64 13.06
N TRP A 352 21.59 -0.03 11.94
CA TRP A 352 22.18 -0.39 10.66
C TRP A 352 22.95 0.80 10.09
N LYS A 353 24.28 0.66 10.01
CA LYS A 353 25.16 1.61 9.33
C LYS A 353 25.06 1.41 7.82
N HIS A 354 24.10 2.07 7.20
CA HIS A 354 23.90 2.03 5.76
C HIS A 354 24.79 3.06 5.06
N PRO A 355 25.49 2.69 3.97
CA PRO A 355 26.40 3.60 3.26
C PRO A 355 25.70 4.83 2.67
N GLU A 356 24.48 4.65 2.14
CA GLU A 356 23.68 5.72 1.52
C GLU A 356 22.77 6.49 2.50
N TRP A 357 22.07 5.78 3.39
CA TRP A 357 21.04 6.36 4.27
C TRP A 357 21.52 6.68 5.69
N GLY A 358 22.78 6.35 5.98
CA GLY A 358 23.45 6.64 7.23
C GLY A 358 23.06 5.63 8.31
N MET A 359 23.00 6.09 9.55
CA MET A 359 22.52 5.25 10.64
C MET A 359 21.01 5.11 10.55
N LEU A 360 20.54 3.90 10.25
CA LEU A 360 19.13 3.55 10.24
C LEU A 360 18.69 3.02 11.61
N LEU A 361 17.52 3.45 12.04
CA LEU A 361 16.86 3.01 13.27
C LEU A 361 15.99 1.76 13.01
N PRO A 362 15.69 0.94 14.03
CA PRO A 362 14.88 -0.26 13.90
C PRO A 362 13.56 -0.04 13.13
N GLY A 363 12.85 1.05 13.41
CA GLY A 363 11.59 1.39 12.75
C GLY A 363 11.69 1.55 11.23
N GLU A 364 12.89 1.70 10.66
CA GLU A 364 13.10 1.84 9.21
C GLU A 364 13.32 0.50 8.49
N PHE A 365 13.68 -0.58 9.19
CA PHE A 365 14.05 -1.85 8.54
C PHE A 365 13.52 -3.12 9.22
N ILE A 366 12.97 -3.06 10.44
CA ILE A 366 12.41 -4.24 11.11
C ILE A 366 11.18 -4.77 10.36
N SER A 367 10.28 -3.91 9.89
CA SER A 367 9.13 -4.31 9.06
C SER A 367 9.57 -5.02 7.78
N ILE A 368 10.61 -4.51 7.12
CA ILE A 368 11.22 -5.16 5.95
C ILE A 368 11.76 -6.54 6.33
N ALA A 369 12.42 -6.67 7.48
CA ALA A 369 12.94 -7.94 7.97
C ALA A 369 11.82 -8.97 8.21
N GLU A 370 10.69 -8.53 8.77
CA GLU A 370 9.53 -9.39 9.02
C GLU A 370 8.87 -9.85 7.72
N GLU A 371 8.61 -8.92 6.80
CA GLU A 371 7.96 -9.21 5.52
C GLU A 371 8.80 -10.13 4.63
N THR A 372 10.13 -10.04 4.72
CA THR A 372 11.08 -10.86 3.93
C THR A 372 11.56 -12.13 4.63
N GLY A 373 11.14 -12.37 5.89
CA GLY A 373 11.62 -13.47 6.72
C GLY A 373 13.07 -13.32 7.21
N LEU A 374 13.69 -12.15 7.02
CA LEU A 374 15.04 -11.83 7.53
C LEU A 374 15.04 -11.48 9.03
N ILE A 375 13.88 -11.40 9.69
CA ILE A 375 13.79 -11.12 11.12
C ILE A 375 14.49 -12.20 11.96
N GLU A 376 14.37 -13.48 11.59
CA GLU A 376 15.03 -14.58 12.29
C GLU A 376 16.57 -14.48 12.28
N PRO A 377 17.25 -14.37 11.12
CA PRO A 377 18.69 -14.21 11.10
C PRO A 377 19.14 -12.89 11.76
N LEU A 378 18.33 -11.84 11.70
CA LEU A 378 18.59 -10.59 12.41
C LEU A 378 18.57 -10.78 13.94
N THR A 379 17.54 -11.43 14.50
CA THR A 379 17.47 -11.71 15.94
C THR A 379 18.65 -12.57 16.39
N LYS A 380 19.03 -13.59 15.62
CA LYS A 380 20.22 -14.42 15.91
C LYS A 380 21.50 -13.59 15.95
N TYR A 381 21.67 -12.65 15.01
CA TYR A 381 22.80 -11.72 15.01
C TYR A 381 22.82 -10.84 16.28
N VAL A 382 21.67 -10.24 16.64
CA VAL A 382 21.56 -9.34 17.80
C VAL A 382 21.86 -10.11 19.09
N LEU A 383 21.20 -11.26 19.31
CA LEU A 383 21.42 -12.11 20.48
C LEU A 383 22.88 -12.50 20.65
N ARG A 384 23.52 -12.95 19.58
CA ARG A 384 24.94 -13.33 19.59
C ARG A 384 25.85 -12.15 19.93
N THR A 385 25.53 -10.96 19.42
CA THR A 385 26.29 -9.74 19.70
C THR A 385 26.13 -9.31 21.15
N VAL A 386 24.91 -9.34 21.68
CA VAL A 386 24.60 -9.01 23.08
C VAL A 386 25.26 -10.01 24.03
N CYS A 387 25.19 -11.31 23.78
CA CYS A 387 25.84 -12.32 24.61
C CYS A 387 27.36 -12.12 24.69
N LYS A 388 28.01 -11.82 23.55
CA LYS A 388 29.44 -11.47 23.53
C LYS A 388 29.73 -10.18 24.30
N GLN A 389 28.84 -9.19 24.21
CA GLN A 389 28.99 -7.94 24.94
C GLN A 389 28.83 -8.12 26.45
N ILE A 390 27.88 -8.96 26.89
CA ILE A 390 27.71 -9.35 28.30
C ILE A 390 28.98 -10.01 28.83
N GLN A 391 29.55 -10.98 28.09
CA GLN A 391 30.81 -11.61 28.48
C GLN A 391 31.94 -10.57 28.64
N PHE A 392 32.02 -9.62 27.72
CA PHE A 392 33.00 -8.54 27.79
C PHE A 392 32.79 -7.65 29.02
N PHE A 393 31.55 -7.25 29.30
CA PHE A 393 31.20 -6.47 30.49
C PHE A 393 31.55 -7.20 31.79
N GLU A 394 31.28 -8.50 31.86
CA GLU A 394 31.68 -9.32 32.99
C GLU A 394 33.21 -9.35 33.17
N ALA A 395 33.97 -9.50 32.09
CA ALA A 395 35.43 -9.50 32.12
C ALA A 395 36.03 -8.14 32.57
N GLU A 396 35.38 -7.03 32.23
CA GLU A 396 35.75 -5.68 32.69
C GLU A 396 35.36 -5.40 34.16
N GLY A 397 34.68 -6.34 34.83
CA GLY A 397 34.31 -6.22 36.24
C GLY A 397 33.21 -5.18 36.51
N VAL A 398 32.39 -4.85 35.51
CA VAL A 398 31.27 -3.94 35.72
C VAL A 398 30.17 -4.58 36.58
N PRO A 399 29.36 -3.77 37.30
CA PRO A 399 28.21 -4.29 38.02
C PRO A 399 27.23 -5.03 37.10
N PHE A 400 26.55 -6.03 37.66
CA PHE A 400 25.47 -6.75 37.00
C PHE A 400 24.37 -5.79 36.55
N VAL A 401 24.16 -5.71 35.23
CA VAL A 401 23.10 -4.94 34.58
C VAL A 401 22.52 -5.82 33.47
N PRO A 402 21.30 -6.38 33.66
CA PRO A 402 20.63 -7.15 32.63
C PRO A 402 20.48 -6.34 31.34
N VAL A 403 20.70 -6.99 30.21
CA VAL A 403 20.51 -6.44 28.87
C VAL A 403 19.29 -7.10 28.24
N SER A 404 18.29 -6.29 27.92
CA SER A 404 17.09 -6.75 27.28
C SER A 404 17.21 -6.77 25.75
N VAL A 405 16.60 -7.78 25.13
CA VAL A 405 16.59 -7.99 23.68
C VAL A 405 15.17 -8.26 23.23
N ASN A 406 14.71 -7.51 22.23
CA ASN A 406 13.43 -7.71 21.59
C ASN A 406 13.40 -9.01 20.76
N ILE A 407 12.43 -9.87 21.05
CA ILE A 407 12.25 -11.16 20.38
C ILE A 407 10.87 -11.19 19.69
N PRO A 408 10.83 -11.44 18.37
CA PRO A 408 9.56 -11.56 17.64
C PRO A 408 8.72 -12.74 18.13
N ALA A 409 7.40 -12.56 18.18
CA ALA A 409 6.40 -13.55 18.60
C ALA A 409 6.67 -14.96 18.05
N ARG A 410 6.87 -15.03 16.73
CA ARG A 410 6.96 -16.29 15.97
C ARG A 410 8.11 -17.18 16.42
N GLN A 411 9.18 -16.61 17.00
CA GLN A 411 10.31 -17.40 17.47
C GLN A 411 9.97 -18.21 18.72
N PHE A 412 9.03 -17.74 19.55
CA PHE A 412 8.56 -18.52 20.71
C PHE A 412 7.74 -19.74 20.31
N PHE A 413 7.20 -19.80 19.09
CA PHE A 413 6.50 -20.98 18.60
C PHE A 413 7.44 -22.12 18.19
N SER A 414 8.72 -21.82 18.01
CA SER A 414 9.71 -22.83 17.62
C SER A 414 10.39 -23.43 18.85
N GLU A 415 10.29 -24.75 19.02
CA GLU A 415 11.07 -25.47 20.03
C GLU A 415 12.59 -25.31 19.81
N GLU A 416 13.01 -25.08 18.56
CA GLU A 416 14.40 -24.89 18.18
C GLU A 416 14.98 -23.60 18.77
N PHE A 417 14.18 -22.53 18.89
CA PHE A 417 14.66 -21.24 19.41
C PHE A 417 15.24 -21.35 20.82
N THR A 418 14.57 -22.07 21.72
CA THR A 418 15.08 -22.23 23.08
C THR A 418 16.38 -23.04 23.10
N ASN A 419 16.51 -24.02 22.21
CA ASN A 419 17.75 -24.81 22.09
C ASN A 419 18.89 -23.96 21.51
N ASP A 420 18.60 -23.12 20.50
CA ASP A 420 19.55 -22.17 19.91
C ASP A 420 20.08 -21.18 20.98
N VAL A 421 19.21 -20.68 21.87
CA VAL A 421 19.61 -19.81 22.98
C VAL A 421 20.53 -20.55 23.95
N ILE A 422 20.21 -21.80 24.31
CA ILE A 422 21.05 -22.63 25.19
C ILE A 422 22.44 -22.86 24.57
N GLU A 423 22.48 -23.16 23.27
CA GLU A 423 23.74 -23.35 22.55
C GLU A 423 24.55 -22.04 22.50
N LEU A 424 23.89 -20.92 22.22
CA LEU A 424 24.53 -19.61 22.18
C LEU A 424 25.14 -19.19 23.52
N LEU A 425 24.42 -19.42 24.63
CA LEU A 425 24.92 -19.18 25.98
C LEU A 425 26.16 -20.03 26.28
N LYS A 426 26.17 -21.30 25.86
CA LYS A 426 27.34 -22.18 26.00
C LYS A 426 28.53 -21.70 25.16
N GLU A 427 28.28 -21.30 23.92
CA GLU A 427 29.31 -20.83 22.99
C GLU A 427 29.96 -19.54 23.49
N THR A 428 29.16 -18.56 23.89
CA THR A 428 29.61 -17.23 24.33
C THR A 428 30.02 -17.18 25.79
N LYS A 429 29.65 -18.20 26.59
CA LYS A 429 29.81 -18.24 28.05
C LYS A 429 29.13 -17.06 28.76
N ALA A 430 28.16 -16.41 28.12
CA ALA A 430 27.36 -15.38 28.76
C ALA A 430 26.50 -16.01 29.87
N LYS A 431 26.37 -15.30 30.99
CA LYS A 431 25.47 -15.71 32.06
C LYS A 431 24.03 -15.37 31.69
N ALA A 432 23.14 -16.36 31.74
CA ALA A 432 21.74 -16.22 31.39
C ALA A 432 21.00 -15.15 32.21
N GLU A 433 21.37 -14.96 33.48
CA GLU A 433 20.80 -13.92 34.36
C GLU A 433 21.01 -12.49 33.84
N TRP A 434 22.02 -12.27 32.98
CA TRP A 434 22.27 -10.96 32.35
C TRP A 434 21.42 -10.73 31.12
N LEU A 435 20.62 -11.71 30.68
CA LEU A 435 19.71 -11.57 29.55
C LEU A 435 18.28 -11.38 30.04
N GLU A 436 17.60 -10.49 29.35
CA GLU A 436 16.17 -10.27 29.46
C GLU A 436 15.57 -10.31 28.04
N PHE A 437 14.46 -10.99 27.86
CA PHE A 437 13.76 -11.03 26.56
C PHE A 437 12.48 -10.21 26.64
N GLU A 438 12.30 -9.37 25.65
CA GLU A 438 11.11 -8.55 25.45
C GLU A 438 10.22 -9.19 24.39
N ILE A 439 8.95 -9.28 24.72
CA ILE A 439 7.90 -9.79 23.83
C ILE A 439 6.73 -8.82 23.83
N THR A 440 6.13 -8.61 22.67
CA THR A 440 4.93 -7.76 22.58
C THR A 440 3.74 -8.46 23.23
N GLU A 441 2.76 -7.67 23.64
CA GLU A 441 1.50 -8.18 24.20
C GLU A 441 0.76 -9.16 23.26
N SER A 442 0.65 -8.82 21.97
CA SER A 442 0.05 -9.71 20.94
C SER A 442 0.73 -11.08 20.85
N SER A 443 2.05 -11.14 21.11
CA SER A 443 2.82 -12.38 21.07
C SER A 443 2.30 -13.43 22.06
N LEU A 444 1.65 -13.00 23.14
CA LEU A 444 1.13 -13.88 24.19
C LEU A 444 -0.22 -14.53 23.82
N LEU A 445 -0.95 -13.96 22.87
CA LEU A 445 -2.30 -14.40 22.50
C LEU A 445 -2.28 -15.56 21.48
N GLU A 446 -1.23 -15.65 20.69
CA GLU A 446 -1.04 -16.68 19.67
C GLU A 446 -0.42 -17.95 20.28
N ASN A 447 -1.04 -19.13 20.07
CA ASN A 447 -0.51 -20.44 20.50
C ASN A 447 -0.04 -20.52 21.98
N GLN A 448 -0.88 -20.06 22.90
CA GLN A 448 -0.63 -19.92 24.34
C GLN A 448 0.20 -21.03 25.00
N ALA A 449 -0.14 -22.31 24.78
CA ALA A 449 0.51 -23.44 25.46
C ALA A 449 2.00 -23.59 25.08
N ILE A 450 2.35 -23.27 23.83
CA ILE A 450 3.73 -23.35 23.34
C ILE A 450 4.56 -22.21 23.93
N VAL A 451 4.01 -20.99 23.90
CA VAL A 451 4.66 -19.79 24.45
C VAL A 451 4.90 -19.94 25.95
N GLU A 452 3.92 -20.45 26.70
CA GLU A 452 4.06 -20.68 28.14
C GLU A 452 5.19 -21.68 28.45
N SER A 453 5.28 -22.77 27.68
CA SER A 453 6.35 -23.77 27.81
C SER A 453 7.73 -23.18 27.51
N ALA A 454 7.85 -22.38 26.43
CA ALA A 454 9.08 -21.72 26.05
C ALA A 454 9.54 -20.71 27.12
N ILE A 455 8.63 -19.85 27.60
CA ILE A 455 8.90 -18.91 28.69
C ILE A 455 9.40 -19.64 29.94
N LYS A 456 8.72 -20.71 30.36
CA LYS A 456 9.12 -21.50 31.53
C LYS A 456 10.52 -22.11 31.37
N LYS A 457 10.85 -22.61 30.17
CA LYS A 457 12.16 -23.18 29.87
C LYS A 457 13.24 -22.10 29.88
N LEU A 458 13.01 -20.94 29.28
CA LEU A 458 13.95 -19.81 29.31
C LEU A 458 14.18 -19.28 30.74
N LYS A 459 13.11 -19.15 31.53
CA LYS A 459 13.22 -18.77 32.94
C LYS A 459 13.97 -19.78 33.79
N SER A 460 13.86 -21.07 33.48
CA SER A 460 14.65 -22.10 34.18
C SER A 460 16.16 -21.96 33.96
N LEU A 461 16.58 -21.23 32.92
CA LEU A 461 17.98 -20.86 32.69
C LEU A 461 18.40 -19.60 33.47
N GLY A 462 17.45 -18.83 34.01
CA GLY A 462 17.68 -17.55 34.68
C GLY A 462 17.40 -16.31 33.81
N ILE A 463 16.93 -16.49 32.57
CA ILE A 463 16.57 -15.37 31.67
C ILE A 463 15.26 -14.73 32.17
N LYS A 464 15.22 -13.40 32.24
CA LYS A 464 14.00 -12.66 32.58
C LYS A 464 13.12 -12.42 31.37
N ILE A 465 11.81 -12.32 31.57
CA ILE A 465 10.84 -12.03 30.51
C ILE A 465 10.10 -10.73 30.82
N ALA A 466 10.13 -9.79 29.88
CA ALA A 466 9.42 -8.53 29.93
C ALA A 466 8.35 -8.47 28.84
N ILE A 467 7.19 -7.89 29.17
CA ILE A 467 6.14 -7.60 28.20
C ILE A 467 6.31 -6.16 27.73
N ASP A 468 6.44 -5.99 26.43
CA ASP A 468 6.57 -4.70 25.76
C ASP A 468 5.23 -4.17 25.23
N ASP A 469 5.17 -2.86 24.99
CA ASP A 469 4.01 -2.14 24.43
C ASP A 469 2.68 -2.33 25.22
N PHE A 470 2.76 -2.53 26.54
CA PHE A 470 1.60 -2.94 27.33
C PHE A 470 0.49 -1.87 27.38
N GLY A 471 -0.73 -2.28 27.04
CA GLY A 471 -1.94 -1.45 27.12
C GLY A 471 -2.36 -0.76 25.82
N ILE A 472 -1.61 -0.94 24.72
CA ILE A 472 -1.99 -0.45 23.38
C ILE A 472 -3.01 -1.39 22.71
N GLU A 473 -2.87 -2.71 22.93
CA GLU A 473 -3.72 -3.74 22.34
C GLU A 473 -4.71 -4.32 23.38
N TYR A 474 -5.60 -5.24 22.97
CA TYR A 474 -6.61 -5.82 23.86
C TYR A 474 -5.98 -6.73 24.94
N SER A 475 -5.66 -6.14 26.08
CA SER A 475 -5.13 -6.89 27.23
C SER A 475 -6.18 -7.75 27.87
N SER A 476 -6.06 -9.07 27.71
CA SER A 476 -6.72 -10.00 28.63
C SER A 476 -5.83 -10.19 29.85
N LEU A 477 -6.16 -9.46 30.92
CA LEU A 477 -5.55 -9.55 32.25
C LEU A 477 -5.42 -11.00 32.77
N ALA A 478 -6.33 -11.87 32.32
CA ALA A 478 -6.26 -13.29 32.63
C ALA A 478 -4.96 -13.95 32.15
N TYR A 479 -4.34 -13.46 31.07
CA TYR A 479 -3.10 -14.02 30.54
C TYR A 479 -1.87 -13.58 31.32
N LEU A 480 -1.82 -12.34 31.78
CA LEU A 480 -0.74 -11.85 32.65
C LEU A 480 -0.55 -12.74 33.88
N THR A 481 -1.65 -13.21 34.48
CA THR A 481 -1.59 -14.09 35.65
C THR A 481 -1.12 -15.51 35.33
N LYS A 482 -1.22 -15.95 34.07
CA LYS A 482 -0.80 -17.30 33.63
C LYS A 482 0.66 -17.33 33.21
N PHE A 483 1.10 -16.31 32.47
CA PHE A 483 2.50 -16.23 32.04
C PHE A 483 3.36 -15.77 33.20
N GLN A 484 4.40 -16.54 33.53
CA GLN A 484 5.35 -16.20 34.59
C GLN A 484 6.29 -15.08 34.13
N VAL A 485 5.80 -13.90 33.79
CA VAL A 485 6.63 -12.76 33.39
C VAL A 485 7.24 -12.07 34.60
N ASP A 486 8.24 -11.20 34.38
CA ASP A 486 8.95 -10.48 35.44
C ASP A 486 8.68 -8.97 35.41
N ILE A 487 8.47 -8.42 34.20
CA ILE A 487 8.45 -6.97 33.95
C ILE A 487 7.33 -6.62 32.98
N ILE A 488 6.68 -5.49 33.22
CA ILE A 488 5.76 -4.82 32.30
C ILE A 488 6.38 -3.48 31.87
N LYS A 489 6.48 -3.26 30.57
CA LYS A 489 6.91 -1.99 29.98
C LYS A 489 5.70 -1.18 29.55
N ILE A 490 5.57 0.02 30.09
CA ILE A 490 4.49 0.97 29.81
C ILE A 490 4.89 1.77 28.59
N ASP A 491 4.11 1.62 27.52
CA ASP A 491 4.42 2.26 26.23
C ASP A 491 4.51 3.79 26.33
N ARG A 492 5.40 4.34 25.51
CA ARG A 492 5.63 5.79 25.39
C ARG A 492 4.37 6.58 25.05
N TYR A 493 3.37 5.99 24.39
CA TYR A 493 2.08 6.62 24.08
C TYR A 493 1.40 7.18 25.34
N PHE A 494 1.44 6.44 26.44
CA PHE A 494 0.87 6.89 27.71
C PHE A 494 1.70 7.98 28.36
N ILE A 495 3.03 7.84 28.33
CA ILE A 495 3.98 8.74 28.99
C ILE A 495 4.08 10.11 28.32
N ARG A 496 4.10 10.16 26.98
CA ARG A 496 4.35 11.38 26.20
C ARG A 496 3.42 12.54 26.56
N ASN A 497 2.14 12.25 26.76
CA ASN A 497 1.10 13.26 27.04
C ASN A 497 0.60 13.26 28.49
N ILE A 498 1.34 12.65 29.43
CA ILE A 498 0.86 12.42 30.81
C ILE A 498 0.55 13.71 31.58
N ILE A 499 1.14 14.84 31.20
CA ILE A 499 0.90 16.14 31.83
C ILE A 499 -0.45 16.73 31.41
N ASN A 500 -0.90 16.45 30.18
CA ASN A 500 -2.05 17.10 29.55
C ASN A 500 -3.25 16.16 29.33
N SER A 501 -3.11 14.86 29.62
CA SER A 501 -4.15 13.85 29.43
C SER A 501 -4.53 13.17 30.75
N PRO A 502 -5.66 13.54 31.38
CA PRO A 502 -6.18 12.85 32.57
C PRO A 502 -6.40 11.35 32.34
N SER A 503 -6.74 10.97 31.11
CA SER A 503 -6.89 9.56 30.71
C SER A 503 -5.56 8.82 30.81
N ASN A 504 -4.48 9.35 30.23
CA ASN A 504 -3.16 8.72 30.27
C ASN A 504 -2.63 8.60 31.70
N VAL A 505 -2.86 9.63 32.54
CA VAL A 505 -2.54 9.57 33.97
C VAL A 505 -3.25 8.40 34.64
N THR A 506 -4.56 8.26 34.40
CA THR A 506 -5.38 7.21 35.02
C THR A 506 -4.91 5.82 34.59
N VAL A 507 -4.68 5.62 33.29
CA VAL A 507 -4.22 4.34 32.73
C VAL A 507 -2.83 3.99 33.26
N THR A 508 -1.87 4.92 33.23
CA THR A 508 -0.51 4.68 33.73
C THR A 508 -0.52 4.28 35.20
N LYS A 509 -1.32 4.95 36.04
CA LYS A 509 -1.48 4.59 37.46
C LYS A 509 -2.05 3.19 37.64
N ALA A 510 -3.08 2.85 36.86
CA ALA A 510 -3.70 1.53 36.93
C ALA A 510 -2.73 0.42 36.53
N ILE A 511 -1.92 0.64 35.49
CA ILE A 511 -0.89 -0.32 35.04
C ILE A 511 0.17 -0.52 36.13
N ILE A 512 0.70 0.56 36.71
CA ILE A 512 1.73 0.45 37.76
C ILE A 512 1.18 -0.32 38.97
N HIS A 513 0.01 0.08 39.45
CA HIS A 513 -0.64 -0.58 40.58
C HIS A 513 -0.90 -2.06 40.30
N LEU A 514 -1.43 -2.40 39.13
CA LEU A 514 -1.68 -3.79 38.74
C LEU A 514 -0.39 -4.61 38.72
N ALA A 515 0.68 -4.07 38.13
CA ALA A 515 1.96 -4.76 38.06
C ALA A 515 2.48 -5.09 39.47
N HIS A 516 2.42 -4.12 40.39
CA HIS A 516 2.84 -4.32 41.79
C HIS A 516 1.99 -5.36 42.52
N GLU A 517 0.66 -5.36 42.33
CA GLU A 517 -0.23 -6.38 42.91
C GLU A 517 0.07 -7.80 42.38
N LEU A 518 0.58 -7.90 41.15
CA LEU A 518 1.02 -9.16 40.55
C LEU A 518 2.49 -9.52 40.88
N GLY A 519 3.19 -8.67 41.65
CA GLY A 519 4.61 -8.86 41.98
C GLY A 519 5.56 -8.63 40.79
N LEU A 520 5.10 -7.90 39.76
CA LEU A 520 5.84 -7.56 38.56
C LEU A 520 6.49 -6.18 38.70
N LYS A 521 7.63 -6.00 38.04
CA LYS A 521 8.28 -4.69 37.92
C LYS A 521 7.71 -3.87 36.77
N THR A 522 7.86 -2.56 36.87
CA THR A 522 7.39 -1.60 35.86
C THR A 522 8.54 -0.83 35.23
N VAL A 523 8.53 -0.72 33.90
CA VAL A 523 9.43 0.16 33.15
C VAL A 523 8.56 1.19 32.42
N ALA A 524 8.75 2.49 32.66
CA ALA A 524 8.08 3.51 31.85
C ALA A 524 9.01 4.00 30.73
N GLU A 525 8.50 3.95 29.50
CA GLU A 525 9.27 4.28 28.29
C GLU A 525 9.04 5.71 27.79
N GLY A 526 10.00 6.23 27.03
CA GLY A 526 9.87 7.55 26.39
C GLY A 526 9.86 8.71 27.37
N VAL A 527 10.53 8.59 28.52
CA VAL A 527 10.63 9.70 29.49
C VAL A 527 11.62 10.74 28.99
N GLU A 528 11.14 11.94 28.69
CA GLU A 528 11.91 13.03 28.10
C GLU A 528 12.01 14.27 28.99
N THR A 529 11.03 14.49 29.88
CA THR A 529 10.97 15.71 30.71
C THR A 529 11.08 15.43 32.21
N THR A 530 11.46 16.47 32.96
CA THR A 530 11.60 16.36 34.42
C THR A 530 10.23 16.20 35.09
N GLU A 531 9.18 16.77 34.50
CA GLU A 531 7.80 16.65 34.98
C GLU A 531 7.28 15.21 34.84
N GLN A 532 7.53 14.56 33.70
CA GLN A 532 7.22 13.13 33.50
C GLN A 532 7.96 12.26 34.52
N LEU A 533 9.26 12.51 34.71
CA LEU A 533 10.08 11.83 35.71
C LEU A 533 9.52 12.00 37.12
N ASN A 534 9.14 13.21 37.51
CA ASN A 534 8.59 13.48 38.84
C ASN A 534 7.24 12.80 39.06
N PHE A 535 6.38 12.76 38.04
CA PHE A 535 5.14 12.00 38.09
C PHE A 535 5.41 10.50 38.33
N LEU A 536 6.32 9.90 37.56
CA LEU A 536 6.65 8.49 37.67
C LEU A 536 7.29 8.12 39.02
N LYS A 537 8.11 9.02 39.58
CA LYS A 537 8.61 8.91 40.97
C LYS A 537 7.47 8.84 41.98
N GLN A 538 6.49 9.75 41.86
CA GLN A 538 5.34 9.79 42.76
C GLN A 538 4.43 8.57 42.65
N GLN A 539 4.41 7.91 41.48
CA GLN A 539 3.67 6.67 41.29
C GLN A 539 4.52 5.43 41.61
N GLU A 540 5.73 5.59 42.15
CA GLU A 540 6.63 4.50 42.54
C GLU A 540 6.97 3.54 41.39
N CYS A 541 7.07 4.07 40.16
CA CYS A 541 7.55 3.30 39.02
C CYS A 541 8.98 2.75 39.29
N ASP A 542 9.23 1.48 38.96
CA ASP A 542 10.47 0.80 39.35
C ASP A 542 11.67 1.25 38.50
N GLU A 543 11.47 1.31 37.18
CA GLU A 543 12.51 1.61 36.19
C GLU A 543 11.97 2.60 35.16
N ILE A 544 12.86 3.41 34.59
CA ILE A 544 12.52 4.36 33.54
C ILE A 544 13.54 4.33 32.41
N GLN A 545 13.03 4.48 31.20
CA GLN A 545 13.82 4.53 29.98
C GLN A 545 13.43 5.77 29.18
N GLY A 546 14.43 6.56 28.78
CA GLY A 546 14.18 7.71 27.93
C GLY A 546 15.33 8.71 27.87
N TYR A 547 15.17 9.69 26.99
CA TYR A 547 16.21 10.68 26.68
C TYR A 547 16.50 11.64 27.84
N ILE A 548 15.63 11.67 28.85
CA ILE A 548 15.90 12.38 30.10
C ILE A 548 17.23 11.93 30.73
N TYR A 549 17.64 10.65 30.58
CA TYR A 549 18.95 10.16 31.06
C TYR A 549 19.95 9.97 29.93
N SER A 550 19.58 9.21 28.91
CA SER A 550 20.48 8.88 27.80
C SER A 550 19.69 8.48 26.56
N LYS A 551 20.21 8.87 25.40
CA LYS A 551 19.87 8.20 24.14
C LYS A 551 20.49 6.79 24.12
N PRO A 552 20.06 5.90 23.21
CA PRO A 552 20.81 4.70 22.88
C PRO A 552 22.22 5.06 22.42
N VAL A 553 23.24 4.41 22.99
CA VAL A 553 24.65 4.71 22.71
C VAL A 553 25.44 3.44 22.33
N PRO A 554 26.55 3.57 21.57
CA PRO A 554 27.41 2.42 21.28
C PRO A 554 27.97 1.75 22.54
N ALA A 555 28.35 0.48 22.43
CA ALA A 555 28.87 -0.33 23.54
C ALA A 555 30.01 0.34 24.34
N THR A 556 30.91 1.05 23.67
CA THR A 556 32.05 1.73 24.29
C THR A 556 31.63 2.91 25.17
N GLU A 557 30.64 3.68 24.73
CA GLU A 557 30.07 4.78 25.51
C GLU A 557 29.20 4.22 26.64
N PHE A 558 28.43 3.16 26.38
CA PHE A 558 27.64 2.47 27.40
C PHE A 558 28.52 1.94 28.56
N LEU A 559 29.68 1.35 28.26
CA LEU A 559 30.65 0.95 29.29
C LEU A 559 31.06 2.13 30.19
N SER A 560 31.24 3.31 29.60
CA SER A 560 31.55 4.53 30.35
C SER A 560 30.40 4.97 31.26
N LEU A 561 29.15 4.74 30.85
CA LEU A 561 27.97 4.98 31.69
C LEU A 561 27.88 3.97 32.84
N LEU A 562 28.11 2.68 32.58
CA LEU A 562 28.12 1.62 33.60
C LEU A 562 29.14 1.91 34.71
N ASN A 563 30.32 2.43 34.35
CA ASN A 563 31.34 2.82 35.31
C ASN A 563 30.94 4.01 36.19
N LYS A 564 30.09 4.93 35.71
CA LYS A 564 29.53 6.03 36.52
C LYS A 564 28.47 5.56 37.51
N LYS A 565 27.77 4.45 37.20
CA LYS A 565 26.67 3.82 37.97
C LYS A 565 25.40 4.67 38.13
N ILE A 566 25.55 5.96 38.42
CA ILE A 566 24.47 6.92 38.62
C ILE A 566 24.46 7.92 37.46
N LEU A 567 23.28 8.12 36.88
CA LEU A 567 23.01 9.11 35.85
C LEU A 567 22.19 10.25 36.45
N LEU A 568 22.52 11.47 36.06
CA LEU A 568 21.73 12.65 36.38
C LEU A 568 20.76 12.92 35.24
N PRO A 569 19.50 13.32 35.53
CA PRO A 569 18.60 13.74 34.48
C PRO A 569 19.19 14.95 33.75
N ASN A 570 19.23 14.88 32.43
CA ASN A 570 19.58 15.98 31.56
C ASN A 570 18.46 17.02 31.67
N GLY A 571 18.61 17.98 32.60
CA GLY A 571 17.71 19.12 32.72
C GLY A 571 17.84 20.01 31.49
N GLY A 572 17.12 19.68 30.41
CA GLY A 572 17.01 20.45 29.17
C GLY A 572 18.28 21.23 28.82
N LYS A 573 19.40 20.55 28.55
CA LYS A 573 20.64 21.25 28.17
C LYS A 573 20.38 22.00 26.86
N LYS A 574 20.36 23.33 26.95
CA LYS A 574 20.53 24.23 25.80
C LYS A 574 21.71 23.74 24.97
N GLU A 575 21.48 23.56 23.68
CA GLU A 575 22.47 23.15 22.69
C GLU A 575 23.78 23.90 22.90
N VAL A 576 24.89 23.15 23.01
CA VAL A 576 26.21 23.72 22.86
C VAL A 576 26.30 24.17 21.40
N PRO A 577 26.52 25.46 21.10
CA PRO A 577 26.63 25.91 19.72
C PRO A 577 27.80 25.17 19.07
N VAL A 578 27.50 24.50 17.95
CA VAL A 578 28.53 23.88 17.10
C VAL A 578 29.52 24.97 16.71
N GLU A 579 30.80 24.71 17.00
CA GLU A 579 31.89 25.65 16.77
C GLU A 579 31.92 26.07 15.29
N ASN A 580 31.74 27.36 15.05
CA ASN A 580 31.47 27.89 13.72
C ASN A 580 32.76 28.06 12.91
N ARG A 581 33.21 26.98 12.24
CA ARG A 581 34.41 26.96 11.39
C ARG A 581 34.17 27.51 9.96
N ARG A 582 33.52 28.67 9.81
CA ARG A 582 33.07 29.17 8.49
C ARG A 582 34.16 29.94 7.72
N LYS A 583 34.32 29.62 6.42
CA LYS A 583 35.25 30.25 5.44
C LYS A 583 34.60 31.35 4.57
N TYR A 584 33.27 31.42 4.48
CA TYR A 584 32.52 32.28 3.54
C TYR A 584 31.26 32.94 4.13
N PHE A 585 30.82 34.06 3.55
CA PHE A 585 29.59 34.79 3.89
C PHE A 585 28.33 33.95 3.61
N ARG A 586 27.37 33.96 4.56
CA ARG A 586 26.08 33.25 4.46
C ARG A 586 24.94 34.18 4.87
N VAL A 587 23.76 33.94 4.32
CA VAL A 587 22.51 34.62 4.69
C VAL A 587 21.71 33.66 5.55
N ASP A 588 21.59 33.96 6.84
CA ASP A 588 20.75 33.20 7.78
C ASP A 588 19.29 33.68 7.67
N PHE A 589 18.37 32.72 7.51
CA PHE A 589 16.96 33.00 7.33
C PHE A 589 16.20 32.98 8.65
N PHE A 590 15.53 34.09 8.98
CA PHE A 590 14.60 34.13 10.11
C PHE A 590 13.33 33.30 9.81
N PHE A 591 12.86 33.38 8.56
CA PHE A 591 11.82 32.54 7.99
C PHE A 591 12.49 31.65 6.92
N PRO A 592 12.53 30.32 7.08
CA PRO A 592 13.28 29.48 6.15
C PRO A 592 12.74 29.59 4.73
N LEU A 593 13.62 29.36 3.76
CA LEU A 593 13.28 29.34 2.35
C LEU A 593 12.78 27.93 1.98
N SER A 594 11.61 27.83 1.35
CA SER A 594 11.16 26.59 0.72
C SER A 594 11.99 26.34 -0.55
N ALA A 595 12.49 25.11 -0.68
CA ALA A 595 13.21 24.64 -1.85
C ALA A 595 12.72 23.25 -2.25
N GLN A 596 12.71 22.96 -3.54
CA GLN A 596 12.52 21.63 -4.09
C GLN A 596 13.88 20.91 -4.10
N MET A 597 13.98 19.77 -3.43
CA MET A 597 15.18 18.95 -3.35
C MET A 597 14.98 17.67 -4.17
N THR A 598 15.94 17.35 -5.03
CA THR A 598 15.93 16.13 -5.84
C THR A 598 17.19 15.33 -5.57
N ILE A 599 17.07 14.02 -5.41
CA ILE A 599 18.26 13.14 -5.39
C ILE A 599 18.67 12.91 -6.84
N VAL A 600 19.75 13.54 -7.28
CA VAL A 600 20.21 13.45 -8.68
C VAL A 600 21.19 12.31 -8.90
N LYS A 601 21.95 11.91 -7.86
CA LYS A 601 22.94 10.84 -7.98
C LYS A 601 23.09 10.03 -6.70
N ILE A 602 23.18 8.70 -6.84
CA ILE A 602 23.57 7.76 -5.77
C ILE A 602 24.62 6.79 -6.34
N LYS A 603 25.79 6.68 -5.69
CA LYS A 603 26.90 5.78 -6.12
C LYS A 603 27.23 5.91 -7.62
N ASN A 604 27.31 7.15 -8.12
CA ASN A 604 27.53 7.49 -9.54
C ASN A 604 26.42 7.09 -10.54
N LYS A 605 25.26 6.62 -10.09
CA LYS A 605 24.09 6.40 -10.95
C LYS A 605 23.18 7.62 -10.90
N ASP A 606 22.78 8.08 -12.09
CA ASP A 606 21.78 9.13 -12.19
C ASP A 606 20.42 8.61 -11.73
N MET A 607 19.75 9.41 -10.92
CA MET A 607 18.48 9.08 -10.29
C MET A 607 17.38 9.95 -10.88
N ASN A 608 16.21 9.36 -11.14
CA ASN A 608 14.99 10.08 -11.51
C ASN A 608 13.94 9.84 -10.43
N LEU A 609 14.26 10.27 -9.21
CA LEU A 609 13.33 10.29 -8.08
C LEU A 609 12.75 11.69 -8.03
N GLY A 610 11.42 11.84 -7.88
CA GLY A 610 10.77 13.15 -7.87
C GLY A 610 11.35 14.16 -6.85
N ASN A 611 10.90 15.40 -6.91
CA ASN A 611 11.38 16.48 -6.04
C ASN A 611 10.58 16.57 -4.73
N THR A 612 11.25 16.79 -3.61
CA THR A 612 10.63 17.00 -2.30
C THR A 612 10.82 18.42 -1.82
N GLU A 613 9.79 19.01 -1.23
CA GLU A 613 9.94 20.29 -0.56
C GLU A 613 10.77 20.14 0.74
N VAL A 614 11.73 21.04 0.96
CA VAL A 614 12.59 21.12 2.14
C VAL A 614 12.72 22.57 2.60
N LEU A 615 13.12 22.76 3.86
CA LEU A 615 13.32 24.09 4.45
C LEU A 615 14.80 24.45 4.54
N VAL A 616 15.24 25.43 3.77
CA VAL A 616 16.60 25.97 3.83
C VAL A 616 16.66 27.05 4.92
N GLU A 617 17.47 26.81 5.95
CA GLU A 617 17.69 27.71 7.10
C GLU A 617 18.78 28.76 6.82
N ASP A 618 19.75 28.45 5.96
CA ASP A 618 20.70 29.42 5.45
C ASP A 618 21.26 29.01 4.10
N ILE A 619 21.79 29.98 3.36
CA ILE A 619 22.52 29.75 2.11
C ILE A 619 23.72 30.67 2.03
N GLY A 620 24.83 30.14 1.52
CA GLY A 620 26.02 30.90 1.16
C GLY A 620 26.56 30.46 -0.19
N ILE A 621 27.66 31.07 -0.60
CA ILE A 621 28.29 30.71 -1.88
C ILE A 621 28.80 29.28 -1.89
N GLY A 622 29.23 28.76 -0.73
CA GLY A 622 29.83 27.44 -0.57
C GLY A 622 28.84 26.29 -0.38
N GLY A 623 27.58 26.59 -0.07
CA GLY A 623 26.62 25.58 0.36
C GLY A 623 25.42 26.16 1.10
N LEU A 624 24.52 25.28 1.55
CA LEU A 624 23.31 25.64 2.29
C LEU A 624 23.12 24.76 3.53
N ARG A 625 22.21 25.18 4.42
CA ARG A 625 21.74 24.36 5.54
C ARG A 625 20.25 24.17 5.41
N PHE A 626 19.77 22.95 5.57
CA PHE A 626 18.34 22.65 5.44
C PHE A 626 17.83 21.63 6.45
N LEU A 627 16.50 21.56 6.58
CA LEU A 627 15.77 20.63 7.42
C LEU A 627 14.95 19.67 6.57
N THR A 628 14.92 18.39 6.97
CA THR A 628 14.10 17.35 6.36
C THR A 628 13.82 16.21 7.35
N HIS A 629 12.75 15.46 7.10
CA HIS A 629 12.46 14.20 7.79
C HIS A 629 13.25 13.01 7.20
N LEU A 630 13.90 13.21 6.05
CA LEU A 630 14.71 12.18 5.40
C LEU A 630 16.07 12.03 6.08
N SER A 631 16.39 10.80 6.51
CA SER A 631 17.74 10.47 6.97
C SER A 631 18.62 10.00 5.80
N PHE A 632 19.64 10.79 5.51
CA PHE A 632 20.76 10.49 4.63
C PHE A 632 22.08 10.26 5.39
N ALA A 633 23.00 9.50 4.78
CA ALA A 633 24.39 9.41 5.21
C ALA A 633 25.16 10.70 4.93
N VAL A 634 26.17 10.99 5.74
CA VAL A 634 27.18 12.00 5.41
C VAL A 634 28.19 11.36 4.45
N THR A 635 27.97 11.53 3.15
CA THR A 635 28.77 10.92 2.07
C THR A 635 28.82 11.83 0.84
N HIS A 636 29.87 11.67 0.03
CA HIS A 636 30.01 12.34 -1.27
C HIS A 636 29.35 11.54 -2.42
N GLU A 637 28.84 10.34 -2.13
CA GLU A 637 28.21 9.47 -3.12
C GLU A 637 26.74 9.82 -3.39
N VAL A 638 26.14 10.65 -2.55
CA VAL A 638 24.76 11.15 -2.68
C VAL A 638 24.83 12.63 -3.06
N ILE A 639 24.34 12.97 -4.24
CA ILE A 639 24.26 14.36 -4.72
C ILE A 639 22.80 14.78 -4.71
N LEU A 640 22.55 15.91 -4.05
CA LEU A 640 21.25 16.54 -3.93
C LEU A 640 21.24 17.83 -4.75
N GLU A 641 20.21 18.02 -5.57
CA GLU A 641 19.91 19.27 -6.26
C GLU A 641 18.85 20.03 -5.47
N PHE A 642 19.02 21.34 -5.33
CA PHE A 642 18.07 22.23 -4.66
C PHE A 642 17.63 23.33 -5.62
N GLU A 643 16.33 23.43 -5.86
CA GLU A 643 15.70 24.47 -6.66
C GLU A 643 14.84 25.38 -5.78
N THR A 644 15.04 26.71 -5.86
CA THR A 644 14.23 27.69 -5.13
C THR A 644 14.17 29.03 -5.87
N ILE A 645 13.29 29.93 -5.43
CA ILE A 645 13.17 31.30 -5.96
C ILE A 645 13.63 32.31 -4.90
N ILE A 646 14.62 33.12 -5.26
CA ILE A 646 15.15 34.22 -4.46
C ILE A 646 15.03 35.52 -5.27
N LEU A 647 14.34 36.53 -4.74
CA LEU A 647 14.15 37.84 -5.40
C LEU A 647 13.67 37.74 -6.87
N GLY A 648 12.73 36.82 -7.12
CA GLY A 648 12.16 36.55 -8.44
C GLY A 648 13.07 35.78 -9.40
N LYS A 649 14.25 35.33 -8.95
CA LYS A 649 15.18 34.52 -9.74
C LYS A 649 15.21 33.08 -9.25
N LYS A 650 15.09 32.14 -10.20
CA LYS A 650 15.30 30.71 -9.95
C LYS A 650 16.77 30.45 -9.67
N VAL A 651 17.05 29.74 -8.58
CA VAL A 651 18.36 29.31 -8.11
C VAL A 651 18.34 27.79 -8.07
N ILE A 652 19.29 27.16 -8.75
CA ILE A 652 19.49 25.70 -8.75
C ILE A 652 20.92 25.44 -8.35
N GLU A 653 21.14 24.68 -7.28
CA GLU A 653 22.47 24.29 -6.82
C GLU A 653 22.53 22.82 -6.44
N CYS A 654 23.61 22.15 -6.85
CA CYS A 654 23.88 20.76 -6.51
C CYS A 654 24.95 20.68 -5.43
N GLY A 655 24.82 19.72 -4.51
CA GLY A 655 25.81 19.52 -3.45
C GLY A 655 25.74 18.16 -2.80
N TYR A 656 26.80 17.85 -2.05
CA TYR A 656 26.89 16.65 -1.23
C TYR A 656 26.70 16.98 0.25
N ILE A 657 26.40 15.97 1.06
CA ILE A 657 26.13 16.13 2.48
C ILE A 657 27.46 16.19 3.24
N ALA A 658 27.77 17.36 3.80
CA ALA A 658 29.00 17.61 4.56
C ALA A 658 28.86 17.25 6.04
N TRP A 659 27.69 17.46 6.63
CA TRP A 659 27.40 17.09 8.02
C TRP A 659 25.90 16.93 8.27
N LYS A 660 25.56 16.20 9.34
CA LYS A 660 24.20 15.91 9.80
C LYS A 660 24.08 16.21 11.30
N GLN A 661 22.94 16.74 11.73
CA GLN A 661 22.53 16.89 13.12
C GLN A 661 21.06 16.46 13.24
N GLU A 662 20.74 15.58 14.19
CA GLU A 662 19.35 15.28 14.57
C GLU A 662 18.87 16.35 15.56
N ILE A 663 17.76 17.03 15.25
CA ILE A 663 17.18 18.07 16.12
C ILE A 663 16.15 17.45 17.06
N GLU A 664 15.23 16.69 16.49
CA GLU A 664 14.18 15.93 17.18
C GLU A 664 14.12 14.53 16.56
N GLU A 665 13.40 13.61 17.20
CA GLU A 665 13.18 12.27 16.63
C GLU A 665 12.62 12.38 15.20
N ASN A 666 13.31 11.77 14.23
CA ASN A 666 13.00 11.81 12.80
C ASN A 666 12.99 13.21 12.16
N LEU A 667 13.67 14.21 12.75
CA LEU A 667 13.89 15.52 12.13
C LEU A 667 15.37 15.86 12.10
N PHE A 668 15.90 16.01 10.89
CA PHE A 668 17.33 16.19 10.66
C PHE A 668 17.64 17.53 10.03
N ARG A 669 18.78 18.08 10.44
CA ARG A 669 19.43 19.25 9.89
C ARG A 669 20.70 18.82 9.18
N TYR A 670 20.86 19.31 7.96
CA TYR A 670 21.99 18.98 7.11
C TYR A 670 22.72 20.22 6.66
N GLY A 671 24.04 20.11 6.57
CA GLY A 671 24.88 21.04 5.82
C GLY A 671 25.26 20.45 4.48
N ILE A 672 25.03 21.21 3.43
CA ILE A 672 25.42 20.88 2.06
C ILE A 672 26.66 21.68 1.69
N GLU A 673 27.57 21.03 0.98
CA GLU A 673 28.65 21.68 0.24
C GLU A 673 28.37 21.54 -1.26
N PHE A 674 28.34 22.66 -1.98
CA PHE A 674 28.00 22.63 -3.40
C PHE A 674 29.13 22.06 -4.25
N THR A 675 28.78 21.31 -5.29
CA THR A 675 29.73 20.65 -6.21
C THR A 675 30.35 21.60 -7.23
N SER A 676 29.66 22.68 -7.58
CA SER A 676 30.08 23.62 -8.63
C SER A 676 31.32 24.43 -8.21
N ILE A 677 32.17 24.84 -9.14
CA ILE A 677 33.37 25.63 -8.82
C ILE A 677 32.95 27.08 -8.52
N GLU A 678 33.72 27.82 -7.70
CA GLU A 678 33.41 29.21 -7.28
C GLU A 678 33.16 30.16 -8.48
N SER A 679 33.81 29.91 -9.63
CA SER A 679 33.61 30.66 -10.88
C SER A 679 32.22 30.50 -11.51
N GLU A 680 31.59 29.34 -11.35
CA GLU A 680 30.24 29.04 -11.88
C GLU A 680 29.14 29.67 -10.97
N ARG A 681 29.50 29.92 -9.70
CA ARG A 681 28.62 30.51 -8.66
C ARG A 681 28.72 32.04 -8.56
N ASN A 682 29.40 32.70 -9.50
CA ASN A 682 29.51 34.17 -9.54
C ASN A 682 28.15 34.89 -9.60
N HIS A 683 27.09 34.20 -10.06
CA HIS A 683 25.73 34.74 -10.10
C HIS A 683 25.05 34.78 -8.71
N LEU A 684 25.44 33.91 -7.78
CA LEU A 684 24.89 33.83 -6.41
C LEU A 684 25.37 34.98 -5.53
N VAL A 685 26.64 35.38 -5.64
CA VAL A 685 27.24 36.45 -4.81
C VAL A 685 26.41 37.74 -4.82
N PRO A 686 26.11 38.37 -5.98
CA PRO A 686 25.31 39.60 -6.00
C PRO A 686 23.87 39.38 -5.54
N LEU A 687 23.30 38.20 -5.79
CA LEU A 687 21.94 37.84 -5.38
C LEU A 687 21.82 37.75 -3.85
N LEU A 688 22.74 37.02 -3.21
CA LEU A 688 22.78 36.86 -1.75
C LEU A 688 23.08 38.16 -1.03
N ASN A 689 23.98 38.99 -1.57
CA ASN A 689 24.24 40.33 -1.01
C ASN A 689 22.99 41.22 -1.05
N ARG A 690 22.25 41.23 -2.16
CA ARG A 690 20.99 41.98 -2.28
C ARG A 690 19.91 41.41 -1.35
N LEU A 691 19.83 40.09 -1.22
CA LEU A 691 18.92 39.41 -0.31
C LEU A 691 19.19 39.83 1.15
N ALA A 692 20.45 39.75 1.59
CA ALA A 692 20.85 40.15 2.94
C ALA A 692 20.53 41.62 3.26
N LEU A 693 20.73 42.52 2.29
CA LEU A 693 20.37 43.94 2.43
C LEU A 693 18.86 44.15 2.54
N ASN A 694 18.06 43.40 1.78
CA ASN A 694 16.60 43.46 1.87
C ASN A 694 16.08 42.87 3.19
N MET A 695 16.67 41.77 3.67
CA MET A 695 16.32 41.14 4.95
C MET A 695 16.54 42.06 6.14
N LYS A 696 17.57 42.92 6.11
CA LYS A 696 17.78 43.95 7.14
C LYS A 696 16.62 44.96 7.23
N LYS A 697 15.89 45.16 6.13
CA LYS A 697 14.74 46.08 6.08
C LYS A 697 13.43 45.35 6.40
N ASN A 698 13.25 44.16 5.86
CA ASN A 698 12.09 43.31 6.09
C ASN A 698 12.51 41.83 6.03
N PRO A 699 12.36 41.05 7.11
CA PRO A 699 12.71 39.63 7.13
C PRO A 699 11.87 38.77 6.17
N LEU A 700 10.68 39.24 5.77
CA LEU A 700 9.85 38.65 4.73
C LEU A 700 10.10 39.36 3.39
N VAL A 701 11.24 39.04 2.77
CA VAL A 701 11.62 39.64 1.49
C VAL A 701 10.62 39.24 0.40
N PRO A 702 10.00 40.20 -0.31
CA PRO A 702 9.11 39.91 -1.44
C PRO A 702 9.81 39.08 -2.53
N ASP A 703 9.01 38.37 -3.32
CA ASP A 703 9.47 37.55 -4.45
C ASP A 703 10.50 36.47 -4.06
N SER A 704 10.46 36.02 -2.81
CA SER A 704 11.26 34.91 -2.29
C SER A 704 10.33 33.87 -1.66
N GLN A 705 10.63 32.59 -1.81
CA GLN A 705 9.82 31.47 -1.27
C GLN A 705 9.99 31.30 0.26
N LEU A 706 9.79 32.37 1.03
CA LEU A 706 9.93 32.34 2.48
C LEU A 706 8.67 31.77 3.14
N VAL A 707 8.86 30.81 4.05
CA VAL A 707 7.78 30.18 4.80
C VAL A 707 7.36 31.07 5.96
N LYS A 708 6.12 31.55 5.93
CA LYS A 708 5.58 32.55 6.88
C LYS A 708 5.06 31.96 8.20
N THR A 709 4.98 30.64 8.30
CA THR A 709 4.51 29.90 9.48
C THR A 709 5.68 29.39 10.30
N ASP A 710 5.42 28.92 11.52
CA ASP A 710 6.45 28.23 12.32
C ASP A 710 7.08 27.07 11.54
N ARG A 711 8.41 26.98 11.57
CA ARG A 711 9.19 26.02 10.77
C ARG A 711 8.93 24.57 11.15
N PHE A 712 8.72 24.29 12.44
CA PHE A 712 8.45 22.93 12.92
C PHE A 712 7.01 22.50 12.60
N ALA A 713 6.06 23.44 12.72
CA ALA A 713 4.69 23.21 12.28
C ALA A 713 4.58 23.01 10.76
N TYR A 714 5.38 23.74 9.98
CA TYR A 714 5.37 23.63 8.52
C TYR A 714 5.98 22.32 8.05
N ILE A 715 7.17 21.95 8.55
CA ILE A 715 7.82 20.70 8.14
C ILE A 715 7.00 19.47 8.49
N LYS A 716 6.27 19.50 9.62
CA LYS A 716 5.30 18.45 9.99
C LYS A 716 4.14 18.28 9.02
N ARG A 717 3.78 19.31 8.23
CA ARG A 717 2.75 19.23 7.19
C ARG A 717 3.27 18.71 5.85
N LEU A 718 4.59 18.69 5.65
CA LEU A 718 5.20 18.17 4.42
C LEU A 718 5.29 16.64 4.42
N ASN A 719 5.27 16.02 5.60
CA ASN A 719 5.01 14.59 5.79
C ASN A 719 3.52 14.29 5.62
#